data_AF-A0A954A1G8-F1
#
_entry.id   AF-A0A954A1G8-F1
#
_cell.length_a   1.000
_cell.length_b   1.000
_cell.length_c   1.000
_cell.angle_alpha   90.00
_cell.angle_beta   90.00
_cell.angle_gamma   90.00
#
_symmetry.space_group_name_H-M   'P 1'
#
loop_
_entity.id
_entity.type
_entity.pdbx_description
1 polymer ?
#
loop_
_entity_poly.entity_id
_entity_poly.type
_entity_poly.pdbx_seq_one_letter_code
_entity_poly.pdbx_strand_id
1 'polypeptide(L)'
;MITVHGTPLLRRALTLALVLASTSIVAGNWIASGSFRYTDRTYDLTGWTGEADLPARRADVQVYDLDSFAVLASGATDEDGAFSILVVDGTTRNIGVRVLASSAQTPILTIQVVDDLNGNAVYAYHDTAADVLAHGPSTPWNFGTMVMPLAVGDVATTDWSSQVFNAYDQCVDVADWIEATRGTAMSADLTLRWNPNNGRTGSFYSGGSNTVSVSDDDAYDDANLLHEIGHFVEDEYGRSRNTGGTHFSSDDDQDPRLAWSEGFATFVSGAVRSFHGLSRPDVYSDRNSFGTTGGFSYSFEGNQSGGGTQENAVTAALYDVVDTPAAADASPGDDDDALGARDDSVWSVLGEMRARQTPATRMEDFWSLWSELGLGDIPLLEDTFAAHHIDYRPDPFEPNDRPLDATLLTIDGPPVELTFYRNGSLAAGDEDWFRFPVISGRTYRVSILGDANTIFGRPDPEMFLIDLVGATMIATNRDPHDTIPNTQSSGSAQDMVETVPTILWTANFTGDAYALTRHASARLDLTEYGTYRIEVTESINAPTPTIDSVAAQTMRPGQSYPILVLGSNFTVGASITVPGVTVQEQRWIGPDALWARVTVSGSTSPGSPALTVSNGGGAVTTLAGALVVESTAQPSIVIREVDLGVPDRVELRNNGTIVADLTGWTLDGRNGGDPGQIYTFPTFTLPPGETVVISDEGGTDTTHDLFDQGAIFNWEWSNGGTGDLNLIDASGRNVDYVRFVSRVVTTHQLPSGSGGAWMQPEVRSPSSPLSLSRDESDLARTGLGLSAAATTLPSGTADRTNATDRFEDNDTPRRAPIFADSVLLTDLAIDARDTAAEDEDWFGIILLAGDALFVHALFDVAQGELAVELYAPGEEEAPIATGVSTSDGSLAAALSALTQSWGDGLYRVRVLGVAGAINSYDLDIARDPSAGDCDGDGVPDIFAIPLGLAEDCDGDGTIDSCAVLADPSLDCDGNGIVDSCEIAAGTAVDCNGNGIPDACDLISGALSDANGDGLPDECDYFIARAQPSEGAPGQTGVPLFALGTWPEPIAAYSVGVEIGSPSITVQSVDAVGTVAATADLVLPSFDASTFAVGVVIDLTPPTDALLPPGVDVPLIRALVDVDPAAVVGGFVPITTASDVGPLAVDSVFVAPGGTSILPVLVASTFEIIPGVPFIRGDANDDGAFDLGDPVHILGVLFSGGAPTTCPKASDANDDGFLDISDPIFMLNALFTGGLLPPAPYPACGIDPTEDTLECNDSSC
;
A
#
# COMPACT_ATOMS: atom_id res chain seq x y z
N MET A 1 -22.94 28.46 4.78
CA MET A 1 -22.67 29.86 5.17
C MET A 1 -21.27 29.87 5.76
N ILE A 2 -20.32 30.42 5.01
CA ILE A 2 -18.88 30.34 5.24
C ILE A 2 -18.49 31.39 6.28
N THR A 3 -17.72 31.02 7.30
CA THR A 3 -17.03 31.98 8.17
C THR A 3 -15.65 31.41 8.49
N VAL A 4 -14.66 31.88 7.73
CA VAL A 4 -13.24 31.58 7.86
C VAL A 4 -12.67 32.35 9.05
N HIS A 5 -12.01 31.66 9.98
CA HIS A 5 -11.23 32.28 11.06
C HIS A 5 -9.76 32.34 10.65
N GLY A 6 -9.31 33.53 10.23
CA GLY A 6 -7.91 33.83 9.95
C GLY A 6 -7.07 34.00 11.22
N THR A 7 -5.83 33.54 11.14
CA THR A 7 -4.77 33.48 12.15
C THR A 7 -4.18 34.84 12.53
N PRO A 8 -3.53 34.97 13.70
CA PRO A 8 -3.09 36.24 14.27
C PRO A 8 -1.68 36.65 13.82
N LEU A 9 -1.42 36.76 12.51
CA LEU A 9 -0.13 37.26 11.98
C LEU A 9 -0.16 38.75 11.57
N LEU A 10 -1.32 39.42 11.64
CA LEU A 10 -1.47 40.82 11.22
C LEU A 10 -1.04 41.89 12.25
N ARG A 11 -0.45 41.53 13.40
CA ARG A 11 -0.03 42.53 14.42
C ARG A 11 1.47 42.81 14.52
N ARG A 12 2.34 42.06 13.83
CA ARG A 12 3.78 42.41 13.72
C ARG A 12 4.14 43.15 12.42
N ALA A 13 3.29 43.11 11.39
CA ALA A 13 3.46 43.92 10.18
C ALA A 13 3.20 45.44 10.37
N LEU A 14 2.68 45.87 11.53
CA LEU A 14 2.36 47.28 11.79
C LEU A 14 3.39 48.03 12.65
N THR A 15 4.50 47.41 13.04
CA THR A 15 5.54 48.06 13.88
C THR A 15 6.90 48.20 13.20
N LEU A 16 7.03 47.80 11.93
CA LEU A 16 8.17 48.12 11.06
C LEU A 16 7.78 49.08 9.91
N ALA A 17 6.70 49.84 10.08
CA ALA A 17 6.31 50.94 9.19
C ALA A 17 6.45 52.32 9.86
N LEU A 18 7.13 52.41 11.02
CA LEU A 18 7.31 53.66 11.76
C LEU A 18 8.76 53.89 12.23
N VAL A 19 9.76 53.55 11.41
CA VAL A 19 11.11 54.16 11.46
C VAL A 19 11.55 54.50 10.03
N LEU A 20 10.71 55.23 9.30
CA LEU A 20 11.11 55.97 8.10
C LEU A 20 10.67 57.43 8.25
N ALA A 21 11.33 58.12 9.18
CA ALA A 21 11.42 59.56 9.12
C ALA A 21 12.77 60.01 9.70
N SER A 22 13.61 60.53 8.81
CA SER A 22 14.83 61.31 9.07
C SER A 22 16.16 60.56 9.27
N THR A 23 16.57 59.74 8.31
CA THR A 23 17.98 59.69 7.92
C THR A 23 18.11 60.33 6.55
N SER A 24 18.72 61.51 6.50
CA SER A 24 19.10 62.15 5.25
C SER A 24 20.02 61.18 4.49
N ILE A 25 19.57 60.69 3.33
CA ILE A 25 20.41 59.94 2.40
C ILE A 25 21.60 60.85 2.10
N VAL A 26 22.78 60.45 2.57
CA VAL A 26 24.03 61.13 2.22
C VAL A 26 24.15 61.07 0.71
N ALA A 27 24.46 62.19 0.06
CA ALA A 27 24.61 62.25 -1.39
C ALA A 27 25.59 61.16 -1.86
N GLY A 28 25.10 60.14 -2.57
CA GLY A 28 25.87 58.98 -3.01
C GLY A 28 25.25 57.60 -2.76
N ASN A 29 24.16 57.47 -2.01
CA ASN A 29 23.51 56.16 -1.78
C ASN A 29 22.15 56.07 -2.49
N TRP A 30 21.86 54.90 -3.09
CA TRP A 30 20.59 54.63 -3.78
C TRP A 30 20.17 53.17 -3.62
N ILE A 31 18.89 52.86 -3.87
CA ILE A 31 18.34 51.50 -3.78
C ILE A 31 18.20 50.92 -5.18
N ALA A 32 18.77 49.74 -5.41
CA ALA A 32 18.49 48.87 -6.54
C ALA A 32 17.39 47.87 -6.15
N SER A 33 16.32 47.78 -6.93
CA SER A 33 15.27 46.79 -6.70
C SER A 33 14.85 46.11 -8.00
N GLY A 34 14.16 44.97 -7.91
CA GLY A 34 13.64 44.23 -9.05
C GLY A 34 13.22 42.83 -8.64
N SER A 35 12.95 41.96 -9.59
CA SER A 35 12.74 40.54 -9.34
C SER A 35 13.32 39.66 -10.45
N PHE A 36 13.77 38.47 -10.10
CA PHE A 36 14.21 37.43 -11.04
C PHE A 36 13.26 36.24 -10.99
N ARG A 37 12.90 35.72 -12.16
CA ARG A 37 12.11 34.49 -12.32
C ARG A 37 12.79 33.57 -13.33
N TYR A 38 12.64 32.27 -13.16
CA TYR A 38 13.04 31.26 -14.13
C TYR A 38 11.81 30.54 -14.67
N THR A 39 11.88 30.03 -15.90
CA THR A 39 10.78 29.27 -16.49
C THR A 39 11.03 27.78 -16.31
N ASP A 40 10.20 27.12 -15.52
CA ASP A 40 10.22 25.70 -15.28
C ASP A 40 9.24 24.94 -16.19
N ARG A 41 9.40 23.61 -16.32
CA ARG A 41 8.54 22.73 -17.11
C ARG A 41 7.74 21.82 -16.20
N THR A 42 6.41 21.92 -16.28
CA THR A 42 5.53 21.00 -15.55
C THR A 42 5.39 19.68 -16.31
N TYR A 43 5.21 18.55 -15.61
CA TYR A 43 5.07 17.22 -16.21
C TYR A 43 4.07 16.31 -15.47
N ASP A 44 3.67 15.22 -16.14
CA ASP A 44 2.91 14.09 -15.59
C ASP A 44 3.46 12.75 -16.11
N LEU A 45 2.79 11.62 -15.81
CA LEU A 45 3.16 10.27 -16.28
C LEU A 45 3.22 10.12 -17.81
N THR A 46 2.59 11.02 -18.57
CA THR A 46 2.56 11.01 -20.03
C THR A 46 3.57 11.96 -20.69
N GLY A 47 4.11 12.93 -19.93
CA GLY A 47 5.21 13.80 -20.35
C GLY A 47 5.06 15.24 -19.85
N TRP A 48 5.71 16.18 -20.53
CA TRP A 48 5.63 17.61 -20.21
C TRP A 48 4.21 18.18 -20.46
N THR A 49 3.61 18.79 -19.44
CA THR A 49 2.24 19.32 -19.44
C THR A 49 2.17 20.83 -19.66
N GLY A 50 3.28 21.56 -19.46
CA GLY A 50 3.30 23.01 -19.55
C GLY A 50 4.61 23.66 -19.12
N GLU A 51 4.55 24.99 -18.97
CA GLU A 51 5.66 25.85 -18.55
C GLU A 51 5.14 26.86 -17.51
N ALA A 52 5.93 27.16 -16.49
CA ALA A 52 5.57 28.10 -15.42
C ALA A 52 6.76 29.01 -15.04
N ASP A 53 6.50 30.31 -14.90
CA ASP A 53 7.54 31.24 -14.40
C ASP A 53 7.57 31.24 -12.88
N LEU A 54 8.60 30.65 -12.29
CA LEU A 54 8.83 30.52 -10.85
C LEU A 54 9.83 31.57 -10.33
N PRO A 55 9.71 32.03 -9.07
CA PRO A 55 10.65 32.97 -8.48
C PRO A 55 12.03 32.32 -8.29
N ALA A 56 13.12 33.03 -8.59
CA ALA A 56 14.45 32.58 -8.17
C ALA A 56 14.63 32.93 -6.68
N ARG A 57 14.33 32.00 -5.76
CA ARG A 57 14.26 32.26 -4.32
C ARG A 57 15.62 32.30 -3.65
N ARG A 58 15.82 33.19 -2.66
CA ARG A 58 17.01 33.22 -1.78
C ARG A 58 18.38 33.22 -2.50
N ALA A 59 18.40 33.64 -3.77
CA ALA A 59 19.54 33.60 -4.67
C ALA A 59 20.33 34.92 -4.63
N ASP A 60 21.65 34.82 -4.73
CA ASP A 60 22.54 35.96 -4.62
C ASP A 60 22.35 36.92 -5.80
N VAL A 61 22.19 38.21 -5.51
CA VAL A 61 22.05 39.27 -6.51
C VAL A 61 23.23 40.24 -6.39
N GLN A 62 23.80 40.60 -7.54
CA GLN A 62 24.88 41.56 -7.63
C GLN A 62 24.51 42.71 -8.56
N VAL A 63 24.66 43.94 -8.04
CA VAL A 63 24.66 45.16 -8.84
C VAL A 63 26.10 45.46 -9.20
N TYR A 64 26.39 45.66 -10.49
CA TYR A 64 27.77 45.85 -10.96
C TYR A 64 27.90 46.92 -12.04
N ASP A 65 29.12 47.41 -12.18
CA ASP A 65 29.51 48.36 -13.23
C ASP A 65 29.68 47.64 -14.56
N LEU A 66 28.91 48.00 -15.58
CA LEU A 66 28.93 47.36 -16.90
C LEU A 66 30.26 47.57 -17.64
N ASP A 67 31.01 48.62 -17.32
CA ASP A 67 32.27 48.93 -18.01
C ASP A 67 33.46 48.16 -17.39
N SER A 68 33.46 48.00 -16.05
CA SER A 68 34.58 47.41 -15.30
C SER A 68 34.30 46.02 -14.72
N PHE A 69 33.04 45.58 -14.73
CA PHE A 69 32.53 44.38 -14.04
C PHE A 69 32.75 44.38 -12.52
N ALA A 70 33.05 45.54 -11.93
CA ALA A 70 33.19 45.66 -10.49
C ALA A 70 31.81 45.56 -9.81
N VAL A 71 31.68 44.66 -8.84
CA VAL A 71 30.48 44.57 -7.99
C VAL A 71 30.39 45.81 -7.11
N LEU A 72 29.28 46.52 -7.21
CA LEU A 72 28.97 47.75 -6.48
C LEU A 72 28.20 47.46 -5.19
N ALA A 73 27.33 46.45 -5.21
CA ALA A 73 26.62 45.95 -4.05
C ALA A 73 26.15 44.50 -4.29
N SER A 74 25.95 43.75 -3.21
CA SER A 74 25.39 42.41 -3.21
C SER A 74 24.20 42.35 -2.25
N GLY A 75 23.29 41.42 -2.50
CA GLY A 75 22.20 41.01 -1.62
C GLY A 75 21.64 39.68 -2.11
N ALA A 76 20.40 39.36 -1.74
CA ALA A 76 19.71 38.17 -2.22
C ALA A 76 18.28 38.52 -2.67
N THR A 77 17.67 37.62 -3.42
CA THR A 77 16.22 37.60 -3.61
C THR A 77 15.50 37.07 -2.37
N ASP A 78 14.25 37.48 -2.18
CA ASP A 78 13.31 36.91 -1.20
C ASP A 78 12.51 35.74 -1.81
N GLU A 79 11.50 35.25 -1.09
CA GLU A 79 10.62 34.14 -1.53
C GLU A 79 9.82 34.45 -2.80
N ASP A 80 9.59 35.74 -3.11
CA ASP A 80 8.90 36.16 -4.34
C ASP A 80 9.89 36.37 -5.51
N GLY A 81 11.17 36.06 -5.30
CA GLY A 81 12.25 36.33 -6.25
C GLY A 81 12.60 37.83 -6.34
N ALA A 82 12.11 38.66 -5.41
CA ALA A 82 12.32 40.09 -5.40
C ALA A 82 13.57 40.47 -4.60
N PHE A 83 14.25 41.54 -4.99
CA PHE A 83 15.42 42.06 -4.26
C PHE A 83 15.32 43.56 -4.01
N SER A 84 15.96 44.02 -2.94
CA SER A 84 16.09 45.43 -2.59
C SER A 84 17.43 45.68 -1.90
N ILE A 85 18.39 46.24 -2.66
CA ILE A 85 19.80 46.32 -2.27
C ILE A 85 20.22 47.79 -2.17
N LEU A 86 20.83 48.16 -1.04
CA LEU A 86 21.44 49.46 -0.86
C LEU A 86 22.79 49.52 -1.59
N VAL A 87 22.87 50.40 -2.59
CA VAL A 87 24.11 50.66 -3.34
C VAL A 87 24.76 51.93 -2.82
N VAL A 88 26.02 51.81 -2.40
CA VAL A 88 26.86 52.92 -1.95
C VAL A 88 27.77 53.33 -3.11
N ASP A 89 27.26 54.17 -4.01
CA ASP A 89 27.99 54.65 -5.19
C ASP A 89 27.73 56.12 -5.52
N GLY A 90 28.78 56.94 -5.32
CA GLY A 90 28.78 58.37 -5.61
C GLY A 90 29.07 58.75 -7.06
N THR A 91 29.19 57.78 -7.99
CA THR A 91 29.65 58.00 -9.36
C THR A 91 28.52 57.81 -10.39
N THR A 92 28.56 58.57 -11.49
CA THR A 92 27.71 58.28 -12.66
C THR A 92 28.39 57.25 -13.54
N ARG A 93 27.76 56.09 -13.77
CA ARG A 93 28.30 54.99 -14.58
C ARG A 93 27.20 54.12 -15.19
N ASN A 94 27.57 53.20 -16.08
CA ASN A 94 26.66 52.19 -16.62
C ASN A 94 26.50 51.08 -15.57
N ILE A 95 25.27 50.74 -15.21
CA ILE A 95 24.99 49.73 -14.18
C ILE A 95 24.15 48.59 -14.75
N GLY A 96 24.45 47.38 -14.30
CA GLY A 96 23.69 46.17 -14.57
C GLY A 96 23.39 45.44 -13.26
N VAL A 97 22.47 44.48 -13.34
CA VAL A 97 22.14 43.57 -12.25
C VAL A 97 22.21 42.14 -12.76
N ARG A 98 22.69 41.23 -11.93
CA ARG A 98 22.70 39.79 -12.20
C ARG A 98 22.30 39.01 -10.97
N VAL A 99 21.72 37.84 -11.18
CA VAL A 99 21.46 36.82 -10.15
C VAL A 99 22.45 35.67 -10.35
N LEU A 100 22.93 35.09 -9.25
CA LEU A 100 23.85 33.97 -9.23
C LEU A 100 23.12 32.77 -8.63
N ALA A 101 23.37 31.57 -9.14
CA ALA A 101 22.83 30.33 -8.60
C ALA A 101 23.63 29.92 -7.35
N SER A 102 23.62 30.79 -6.34
CA SER A 102 24.23 30.61 -5.03
C SER A 102 23.42 31.34 -3.96
N SER A 103 23.50 30.89 -2.72
CA SER A 103 22.82 31.51 -1.57
C SER A 103 23.76 32.10 -0.51
N ALA A 104 24.99 32.47 -0.87
CA ALA A 104 26.01 32.92 0.07
C ALA A 104 25.68 34.24 0.80
N GLN A 105 24.68 35.01 0.33
CA GLN A 105 24.16 36.20 0.99
C GLN A 105 22.98 35.90 1.93
N THR A 106 22.47 34.67 1.94
CA THR A 106 21.39 34.21 2.83
C THR A 106 22.02 33.60 4.09
N PRO A 107 21.78 34.16 5.30
CA PRO A 107 22.33 33.60 6.54
C PRO A 107 21.81 32.16 6.72
N ILE A 108 22.72 31.21 7.01
CA ILE A 108 22.47 29.77 7.29
C ILE A 108 22.22 28.85 6.08
N LEU A 109 22.20 29.36 4.85
CA LEU A 109 21.99 28.55 3.64
C LEU A 109 23.23 28.64 2.73
N THR A 110 23.83 27.51 2.35
CA THR A 110 24.95 27.49 1.40
C THR A 110 24.72 26.46 0.31
N ILE A 111 24.02 26.90 -0.73
CA ILE A 111 23.72 26.15 -1.95
C ILE A 111 24.46 26.83 -3.09
N GLN A 112 24.99 26.05 -4.04
CA GLN A 112 25.51 26.58 -5.30
C GLN A 112 25.37 25.60 -6.46
N VAL A 113 25.11 26.12 -7.65
CA VAL A 113 25.18 25.38 -8.92
C VAL A 113 26.38 25.86 -9.71
N VAL A 114 27.28 24.94 -10.04
CA VAL A 114 28.59 25.25 -10.64
C VAL A 114 28.82 24.54 -11.97
N ASP A 115 29.53 25.22 -12.86
CA ASP A 115 30.05 24.70 -14.13
C ASP A 115 31.33 23.89 -13.87
N ASP A 116 31.21 22.58 -13.94
CA ASP A 116 32.27 21.61 -13.67
C ASP A 116 33.28 21.44 -14.82
N LEU A 117 33.01 22.01 -16.01
CA LEU A 117 34.00 22.12 -17.09
C LEU A 117 34.79 23.43 -17.03
N ASN A 118 34.27 24.44 -16.33
CA ASN A 118 34.87 25.77 -16.22
C ASN A 118 35.41 26.06 -14.80
N GLY A 119 36.00 25.05 -14.17
CA GLY A 119 36.69 25.22 -12.88
C GLY A 119 35.75 25.49 -11.70
N ASN A 120 34.53 24.93 -11.73
CA ASN A 120 33.47 25.10 -10.73
C ASN A 120 33.03 26.56 -10.58
N ALA A 121 32.90 27.28 -11.69
CA ALA A 121 32.38 28.64 -11.67
C ALA A 121 30.87 28.63 -11.39
N VAL A 122 30.40 29.45 -10.45
CA VAL A 122 28.97 29.62 -10.16
C VAL A 122 28.27 30.25 -11.37
N TYR A 123 27.14 29.68 -11.79
CA TYR A 123 26.33 30.22 -12.87
C TYR A 123 25.69 31.56 -12.47
N ALA A 124 25.54 32.46 -13.45
CA ALA A 124 24.89 33.75 -13.25
C ALA A 124 24.08 34.16 -14.48
N TYR A 125 22.91 34.74 -14.25
CA TYR A 125 22.04 35.30 -15.28
C TYR A 125 22.01 36.83 -15.21
N HIS A 126 22.03 37.46 -16.38
CA HIS A 126 21.92 38.90 -16.58
C HIS A 126 21.01 39.15 -17.77
N ASP A 127 20.11 40.13 -17.65
CA ASP A 127 19.31 40.62 -18.77
C ASP A 127 19.86 41.95 -19.28
N THR A 128 20.49 41.93 -20.47
CA THR A 128 20.99 43.14 -21.14
C THR A 128 19.91 44.20 -21.36
N ALA A 129 18.62 43.82 -21.44
CA ALA A 129 17.52 44.77 -21.62
C ALA A 129 17.26 45.61 -20.36
N ALA A 130 17.70 45.13 -19.19
CA ALA A 130 17.57 45.82 -17.90
C ALA A 130 18.73 46.79 -17.63
N ASP A 131 19.78 46.79 -18.45
CA ASP A 131 20.96 47.64 -18.31
C ASP A 131 20.61 49.14 -18.31
N VAL A 132 21.22 49.89 -17.39
CA VAL A 132 21.00 51.33 -17.25
C VAL A 132 22.25 52.10 -17.60
N LEU A 133 22.19 52.84 -18.70
CA LEU A 133 23.29 53.68 -19.14
C LEU A 133 23.33 55.00 -18.35
N ALA A 134 24.52 55.40 -17.93
CA ALA A 134 24.78 56.66 -17.23
C ALA A 134 23.85 56.92 -16.02
N HIS A 135 23.65 55.91 -15.16
CA HIS A 135 22.88 56.02 -13.92
C HIS A 135 23.48 57.06 -12.97
N GLY A 136 22.63 57.81 -12.28
CA GLY A 136 23.04 58.93 -11.41
C GLY A 136 23.17 58.53 -9.93
N PRO A 137 24.15 59.07 -9.18
CA PRO A 137 24.58 58.58 -7.84
C PRO A 137 23.61 58.83 -6.66
N SER A 138 22.31 58.98 -6.91
CA SER A 138 21.30 59.23 -5.86
C SER A 138 19.86 58.92 -6.30
N THR A 139 19.70 58.24 -7.44
CA THR A 139 18.37 57.90 -7.98
C THR A 139 18.10 56.43 -7.73
N PRO A 140 17.14 56.06 -6.86
CA PRO A 140 16.68 54.68 -6.76
C PRO A 140 16.27 54.15 -8.14
N TRP A 141 16.58 52.90 -8.42
CA TRP A 141 16.25 52.27 -9.69
C TRP A 141 15.59 50.91 -9.47
N ASN A 142 14.51 50.69 -10.20
CA ASN A 142 13.84 49.39 -10.25
C ASN A 142 14.10 48.78 -11.63
N PHE A 143 14.77 47.63 -11.66
CA PHE A 143 15.10 46.87 -12.86
C PHE A 143 13.90 46.11 -13.46
N GLY A 144 12.76 46.10 -12.76
CA GLY A 144 11.57 45.35 -13.17
C GLY A 144 11.71 43.85 -12.90
N THR A 145 10.86 43.06 -13.56
CA THR A 145 10.90 41.60 -13.50
C THR A 145 11.68 41.08 -14.69
N MET A 146 12.77 40.37 -14.42
CA MET A 146 13.62 39.72 -15.41
C MET A 146 13.29 38.22 -15.40
N VAL A 147 12.92 37.67 -16.54
CA VAL A 147 12.54 36.26 -16.71
C VAL A 147 13.61 35.56 -17.52
N MET A 148 14.20 34.50 -16.96
CA MET A 148 15.21 33.70 -17.63
C MET A 148 14.57 32.95 -18.80
N PRO A 149 15.22 32.90 -19.97
CA PRO A 149 14.64 32.23 -21.12
C PRO A 149 14.61 30.73 -20.89
N LEU A 150 13.48 30.11 -21.22
CA LEU A 150 13.36 28.66 -21.30
C LEU A 150 14.35 28.11 -22.33
N ALA A 151 15.19 27.18 -21.89
CA ALA A 151 16.01 26.38 -22.79
C ALA A 151 15.16 25.26 -23.41
N VAL A 152 14.86 25.36 -24.71
CA VAL A 152 14.09 24.33 -25.46
C VAL A 152 14.94 23.76 -26.60
N GLY A 153 15.25 22.47 -26.50
CA GLY A 153 15.86 21.66 -27.57
C GLY A 153 17.38 21.80 -27.72
N ASP A 154 18.05 20.65 -27.79
CA ASP A 154 19.49 20.42 -28.02
C ASP A 154 20.47 21.18 -27.09
N VAL A 155 21.52 20.48 -26.65
CA VAL A 155 22.66 20.98 -25.85
C VAL A 155 23.34 22.21 -26.51
N ALA A 156 23.07 22.45 -27.79
CA ALA A 156 23.60 23.55 -28.60
C ALA A 156 22.93 24.93 -28.38
N THR A 157 21.87 25.05 -27.56
CA THR A 157 21.37 26.36 -27.11
C THR A 157 22.44 27.11 -26.32
N THR A 158 22.43 28.45 -26.33
CA THR A 158 23.50 29.26 -25.70
C THR A 158 23.14 29.83 -24.33
N ASP A 159 21.90 29.63 -23.87
CA ASP A 159 21.41 30.16 -22.60
C ASP A 159 20.62 29.06 -21.86
N TRP A 160 21.19 28.60 -20.75
CA TRP A 160 20.66 27.51 -19.93
C TRP A 160 20.16 28.00 -18.57
N SER A 161 19.92 29.31 -18.46
CA SER A 161 19.68 29.94 -17.16
C SER A 161 18.49 29.35 -16.42
N SER A 162 17.39 29.02 -17.10
CA SER A 162 16.24 28.40 -16.43
C SER A 162 16.51 26.98 -15.91
N GLN A 163 17.31 26.17 -16.60
CA GLN A 163 17.72 24.83 -16.11
C GLN A 163 18.57 24.92 -14.85
N VAL A 164 19.54 25.84 -14.86
CA VAL A 164 20.42 26.08 -13.70
C VAL A 164 19.59 26.51 -12.49
N PHE A 165 18.66 27.44 -12.69
CA PHE A 165 17.87 27.98 -11.59
C PHE A 165 16.77 27.03 -11.14
N ASN A 166 16.26 26.15 -12.01
CA ASN A 166 15.43 25.02 -11.57
C ASN A 166 16.20 24.11 -10.61
N ALA A 167 17.38 23.63 -11.03
CA ALA A 167 18.21 22.77 -10.20
C ALA A 167 18.63 23.42 -8.87
N TYR A 168 18.88 24.73 -8.88
CA TYR A 168 19.13 25.51 -7.67
C TYR A 168 17.88 25.57 -6.77
N ASP A 169 16.70 25.83 -7.32
CA ASP A 169 15.47 25.98 -6.54
C ASP A 169 15.00 24.65 -5.94
N GLN A 170 15.25 23.50 -6.58
CA GLN A 170 15.02 22.18 -5.97
C GLN A 170 15.85 21.98 -4.68
N CYS A 171 17.06 22.53 -4.61
CA CYS A 171 17.85 22.52 -3.37
C CYS A 171 17.26 23.43 -2.29
N VAL A 172 16.65 24.54 -2.72
CA VAL A 172 15.94 25.49 -1.85
C VAL A 172 14.69 24.82 -1.29
N ASP A 173 13.98 24.01 -2.09
CA ASP A 173 12.81 23.25 -1.65
C ASP A 173 13.14 22.21 -0.58
N VAL A 174 14.24 21.48 -0.74
CA VAL A 174 14.73 20.54 0.29
C VAL A 174 15.13 21.28 1.56
N ALA A 175 15.77 22.45 1.43
CA ALA A 175 16.14 23.25 2.59
C ALA A 175 14.90 23.76 3.37
N ASP A 176 13.83 24.15 2.65
CA ASP A 176 12.55 24.53 3.27
C ASP A 176 11.89 23.35 3.98
N TRP A 177 11.85 22.18 3.35
CA TRP A 177 11.30 20.97 3.97
C TRP A 177 12.09 20.60 5.24
N ILE A 178 13.43 20.55 5.19
CA ILE A 178 14.26 20.27 6.36
C ILE A 178 13.99 21.28 7.48
N GLU A 179 14.00 22.58 7.18
CA GLU A 179 13.77 23.60 8.21
C GLU A 179 12.38 23.48 8.83
N ALA A 180 11.36 23.18 8.02
CA ALA A 180 9.97 23.07 8.46
C ALA A 180 9.68 21.80 9.27
N THR A 181 10.19 20.64 8.84
CA THR A 181 9.84 19.34 9.45
C THR A 181 10.84 18.91 10.52
N ARG A 182 12.10 19.33 10.43
CA ARG A 182 13.13 19.08 11.46
C ARG A 182 13.25 20.21 12.49
N GLY A 183 12.62 21.36 12.24
CA GLY A 183 12.70 22.55 13.11
C GLY A 183 14.07 23.25 13.13
N THR A 184 15.01 22.85 12.28
CA THR A 184 16.37 23.39 12.22
C THR A 184 16.82 23.53 10.77
N ALA A 185 17.43 24.67 10.44
CA ALA A 185 17.88 24.93 9.07
C ALA A 185 19.02 23.99 8.63
N MET A 186 19.12 23.82 7.32
CA MET A 186 20.13 22.99 6.69
C MET A 186 21.56 23.37 7.15
N SER A 187 22.28 22.41 7.74
CA SER A 187 23.56 22.70 8.42
C SER A 187 24.82 22.47 7.57
N ALA A 188 24.67 21.92 6.36
CA ALA A 188 25.78 21.53 5.49
C ALA A 188 25.70 22.21 4.12
N ASP A 189 26.86 22.47 3.52
CA ASP A 189 26.96 23.05 2.18
C ASP A 189 26.52 22.01 1.13
N LEU A 190 25.70 22.41 0.16
CA LEU A 190 25.28 21.56 -0.97
C LEU A 190 25.75 22.17 -2.30
N THR A 191 26.46 21.39 -3.10
CA THR A 191 26.97 21.83 -4.41
C THR A 191 26.42 20.96 -5.54
N LEU A 192 25.70 21.55 -6.47
CA LEU A 192 25.29 20.88 -7.71
C LEU A 192 26.30 21.19 -8.82
N ARG A 193 26.77 20.15 -9.50
CA ARG A 193 27.65 20.24 -10.66
C ARG A 193 26.88 19.88 -11.90
N TRP A 194 26.68 20.87 -12.77
CA TRP A 194 25.95 20.67 -14.00
C TRP A 194 26.60 21.42 -15.14
N ASN A 195 26.77 20.73 -16.26
CA ASN A 195 27.09 21.34 -17.55
C ASN A 195 26.58 20.39 -18.64
N PRO A 196 25.70 20.85 -19.56
CA PRO A 196 25.09 19.96 -20.54
C PRO A 196 26.10 19.44 -21.58
N ASN A 197 27.32 19.96 -21.61
CA ASN A 197 28.41 19.48 -22.49
C ASN A 197 29.37 18.49 -21.81
N ASN A 198 29.12 18.08 -20.56
CA ASN A 198 30.01 17.16 -19.84
C ASN A 198 29.91 15.71 -20.35
N GLY A 199 28.83 15.36 -21.06
CA GLY A 199 28.57 14.03 -21.61
C GLY A 199 28.28 12.96 -20.57
N ARG A 200 27.76 13.34 -19.40
CA ARG A 200 27.23 12.41 -18.38
C ARG A 200 25.92 11.80 -18.85
N THR A 201 25.68 10.56 -18.45
CA THR A 201 24.51 9.76 -18.85
C THR A 201 23.66 9.35 -17.64
N GLY A 202 23.71 10.13 -16.58
CA GLY A 202 23.09 9.83 -15.29
C GLY A 202 23.55 10.80 -14.21
N SER A 203 22.64 11.11 -13.31
CA SER A 203 22.92 11.87 -12.09
C SER A 203 23.46 10.95 -10.99
N PHE A 204 24.21 11.50 -10.04
CA PHE A 204 24.69 10.77 -8.86
C PHE A 204 25.16 11.72 -7.74
N TYR A 205 24.94 11.31 -6.50
CA TYR A 205 25.52 11.91 -5.30
C TYR A 205 26.94 11.40 -5.00
N SER A 206 27.81 12.28 -4.50
CA SER A 206 29.17 11.95 -4.05
C SER A 206 29.34 12.22 -2.55
N GLY A 207 29.12 11.18 -1.76
CA GLY A 207 29.19 11.19 -0.29
C GLY A 207 30.48 11.79 0.29
N GLY A 208 30.32 12.52 1.40
CA GLY A 208 31.38 13.23 2.11
C GLY A 208 31.95 14.48 1.41
N SER A 209 31.48 14.79 0.19
CA SER A 209 31.81 16.03 -0.53
C SER A 209 30.59 16.90 -0.83
N ASN A 210 29.41 16.45 -0.39
CA ASN A 210 28.10 17.09 -0.51
C ASN A 210 27.86 17.65 -1.91
N THR A 211 28.19 16.82 -2.89
CA THR A 211 28.16 17.18 -4.31
C THR A 211 27.20 16.27 -5.04
N VAL A 212 26.19 16.86 -5.67
CA VAL A 212 25.33 16.19 -6.65
C VAL A 212 25.86 16.49 -8.04
N SER A 213 26.14 15.45 -8.83
CA SER A 213 26.54 15.59 -10.23
C SER A 213 25.33 15.28 -11.10
N VAL A 214 24.86 16.27 -11.84
CA VAL A 214 23.63 16.16 -12.64
C VAL A 214 23.99 15.74 -14.08
N SER A 215 23.16 14.87 -14.69
CA SER A 215 23.24 14.47 -16.12
C SER A 215 23.03 15.66 -17.05
N ASP A 216 23.38 15.51 -18.33
CA ASP A 216 23.18 16.59 -19.30
C ASP A 216 21.69 16.92 -19.54
N ASP A 217 20.80 15.94 -19.37
CA ASP A 217 19.37 16.03 -19.62
C ASP A 217 18.45 15.96 -18.38
N ASP A 218 18.98 16.14 -17.16
CA ASP A 218 18.19 15.97 -15.92
C ASP A 218 17.81 17.29 -15.23
N ALA A 219 18.20 18.44 -15.78
CA ALA A 219 18.08 19.73 -15.07
C ALA A 219 16.63 20.25 -14.91
N TYR A 220 15.67 19.69 -15.64
CA TYR A 220 14.23 19.90 -15.42
C TYR A 220 13.55 18.70 -14.74
N ASP A 221 14.30 17.66 -14.40
CA ASP A 221 13.77 16.42 -13.85
C ASP A 221 13.80 16.50 -12.33
N ASP A 222 12.85 17.25 -11.78
CA ASP A 222 12.77 17.56 -10.36
C ASP A 222 12.84 16.31 -9.50
N ALA A 223 12.09 15.25 -9.85
CA ALA A 223 12.07 14.03 -9.07
C ALA A 223 13.45 13.34 -8.99
N ASN A 224 14.21 13.37 -10.09
CA ASN A 224 15.54 12.80 -10.20
C ASN A 224 16.59 13.69 -9.52
N LEU A 225 16.46 15.02 -9.60
CA LEU A 225 17.29 15.95 -8.82
C LEU A 225 17.08 15.75 -7.32
N LEU A 226 15.82 15.67 -6.88
CA LEU A 226 15.46 15.47 -5.47
C LEU A 226 15.91 14.11 -4.95
N HIS A 227 15.88 13.05 -5.76
CA HIS A 227 16.47 11.74 -5.41
C HIS A 227 17.93 11.87 -5.03
N GLU A 228 18.72 12.50 -5.89
CA GLU A 228 20.16 12.67 -5.64
C GLU A 228 20.46 13.58 -4.44
N ILE A 229 19.59 14.57 -4.21
CA ILE A 229 19.66 15.40 -3.00
C ILE A 229 19.20 14.58 -1.77
N GLY A 230 18.31 13.59 -1.93
CA GLY A 230 17.90 12.66 -0.90
C GLY A 230 19.06 11.84 -0.33
N HIS A 231 20.02 11.42 -1.17
CA HIS A 231 21.26 10.82 -0.67
C HIS A 231 22.12 11.79 0.15
N PHE A 232 22.11 13.08 -0.17
CA PHE A 232 22.73 14.11 0.69
C PHE A 232 22.01 14.19 2.04
N VAL A 233 20.68 14.14 2.06
CA VAL A 233 19.90 14.12 3.30
C VAL A 233 20.26 12.89 4.16
N GLU A 234 20.33 11.70 3.54
CA GLU A 234 20.74 10.47 4.23
C GLU A 234 22.15 10.59 4.84
N ASP A 235 23.13 11.07 4.08
CA ASP A 235 24.54 11.19 4.50
C ASP A 235 24.72 12.25 5.61
N GLU A 236 23.99 13.37 5.51
CA GLU A 236 24.13 14.51 6.43
C GLU A 236 23.23 14.49 7.66
N TYR A 237 22.10 13.78 7.67
CA TYR A 237 21.19 13.76 8.82
C TYR A 237 20.98 12.36 9.39
N GLY A 238 21.10 11.34 8.56
CA GLY A 238 21.17 9.95 8.98
C GLY A 238 22.61 9.45 8.97
N ARG A 239 22.80 8.29 8.34
CA ARG A 239 24.10 7.67 8.18
C ARG A 239 24.16 6.75 6.96
N SER A 240 24.59 7.26 5.82
CA SER A 240 24.71 6.41 4.64
C SER A 240 25.76 5.31 4.82
N ARG A 241 25.31 4.06 4.65
CA ARG A 241 26.13 2.84 4.60
C ARG A 241 25.96 2.10 3.27
N ASN A 242 25.46 2.81 2.27
CA ASN A 242 25.27 2.32 0.92
C ASN A 242 26.57 1.72 0.37
N THR A 243 26.48 0.51 -0.17
CA THR A 243 27.59 -0.19 -0.82
C THR A 243 27.84 0.30 -2.24
N GLY A 244 26.88 1.01 -2.83
CA GLY A 244 26.79 1.33 -4.24
C GLY A 244 26.60 0.09 -5.12
N GLY A 245 26.27 0.30 -6.38
CA GLY A 245 26.11 -0.79 -7.35
C GLY A 245 25.09 -0.44 -8.43
N THR A 246 25.04 -1.25 -9.50
CA THR A 246 23.94 -1.19 -10.46
C THR A 246 22.76 -1.93 -9.86
N HIS A 247 21.61 -1.26 -9.79
CA HIS A 247 20.31 -1.79 -9.33
C HIS A 247 19.22 -1.38 -10.32
N PHE A 248 18.05 -2.00 -10.21
CA PHE A 248 16.89 -1.71 -11.06
C PHE A 248 15.63 -1.69 -10.18
N SER A 249 14.62 -0.92 -10.61
CA SER A 249 13.34 -0.81 -9.92
C SER A 249 12.49 -2.09 -9.94
N SER A 250 12.90 -3.12 -10.70
CA SER A 250 12.27 -4.45 -10.69
C SER A 250 13.12 -5.49 -9.94
N ASP A 251 14.09 -5.03 -9.15
CA ASP A 251 15.02 -5.89 -8.45
C ASP A 251 14.52 -6.13 -7.02
N ASP A 252 14.10 -7.37 -6.76
CA ASP A 252 13.53 -7.76 -5.48
C ASP A 252 14.63 -8.34 -4.54
N ASP A 253 15.90 -8.33 -4.99
CA ASP A 253 17.05 -8.98 -4.32
C ASP A 253 18.23 -8.07 -3.96
N GLN A 254 18.00 -6.76 -3.87
CA GLN A 254 19.06 -5.78 -3.61
C GLN A 254 19.68 -5.95 -2.21
N ASP A 255 20.93 -5.49 -2.03
CA ASP A 255 21.53 -5.35 -0.68
C ASP A 255 20.59 -4.46 0.16
N PRO A 256 20.13 -4.87 1.36
CA PRO A 256 19.20 -4.08 2.18
C PRO A 256 19.68 -2.65 2.46
N ARG A 257 21.01 -2.42 2.48
CA ARG A 257 21.58 -1.07 2.64
C ARG A 257 21.51 -0.24 1.37
N LEU A 258 21.55 -0.90 0.22
CA LEU A 258 21.34 -0.27 -1.08
C LEU A 258 19.84 0.04 -1.24
N ALA A 259 18.96 -0.93 -0.99
CA ALA A 259 17.50 -0.74 -1.01
C ALA A 259 17.04 0.39 -0.09
N TRP A 260 17.57 0.43 1.15
CA TRP A 260 17.34 1.55 2.07
C TRP A 260 17.80 2.89 1.48
N SER A 261 19.04 2.98 1.00
CA SER A 261 19.62 4.25 0.54
C SER A 261 18.91 4.81 -0.69
N GLU A 262 18.62 3.97 -1.68
CA GLU A 262 17.92 4.36 -2.91
C GLU A 262 16.43 4.62 -2.66
N GLY A 263 15.78 3.78 -1.84
CA GLY A 263 14.38 3.97 -1.47
C GLY A 263 14.16 5.21 -0.61
N PHE A 264 15.04 5.47 0.37
CA PHE A 264 15.03 6.71 1.16
C PHE A 264 15.24 7.95 0.29
N ALA A 265 16.14 7.87 -0.70
CA ALA A 265 16.38 8.96 -1.64
C ALA A 265 15.14 9.28 -2.49
N THR A 266 14.46 8.24 -3.01
CA THR A 266 13.20 8.41 -3.73
C THR A 266 12.08 8.94 -2.81
N PHE A 267 12.01 8.47 -1.57
CA PHE A 267 11.06 8.97 -0.56
C PHE A 267 11.19 10.48 -0.34
N VAL A 268 12.42 11.01 -0.21
CA VAL A 268 12.66 12.46 -0.05
C VAL A 268 12.09 13.24 -1.24
N SER A 269 12.17 12.69 -2.45
CA SER A 269 11.56 13.28 -3.65
C SER A 269 10.05 13.45 -3.48
N GLY A 270 9.35 12.40 -3.03
CA GLY A 270 7.92 12.45 -2.75
C GLY A 270 7.58 13.42 -1.63
N ALA A 271 8.24 13.29 -0.47
CA ALA A 271 7.96 14.09 0.73
C ALA A 271 8.13 15.60 0.49
N VAL A 272 9.21 16.01 -0.19
CA VAL A 272 9.48 17.43 -0.49
C VAL A 272 8.42 17.98 -1.45
N ARG A 273 8.04 17.22 -2.48
CA ARG A 273 7.01 17.63 -3.44
C ARG A 273 5.64 17.74 -2.77
N SER A 274 5.31 16.81 -1.87
CA SER A 274 4.09 16.80 -1.09
C SER A 274 4.02 18.01 -0.14
N PHE A 275 5.12 18.31 0.56
CA PHE A 275 5.25 19.49 1.43
C PHE A 275 4.98 20.81 0.70
N HIS A 276 5.44 20.95 -0.54
CA HIS A 276 5.17 22.13 -1.38
C HIS A 276 3.80 22.11 -2.08
N GLY A 277 2.98 21.08 -1.84
CA GLY A 277 1.63 20.94 -2.41
C GLY A 277 1.63 20.76 -3.92
N LEU A 278 2.69 20.16 -4.48
CA LEU A 278 2.78 19.86 -5.90
C LEU A 278 1.87 18.69 -6.26
N SER A 279 1.32 18.69 -7.47
CA SER A 279 0.46 17.59 -7.93
C SER A 279 1.29 16.34 -8.23
N ARG A 280 0.77 15.17 -7.87
CA ARG A 280 1.42 13.86 -8.08
C ARG A 280 2.81 13.77 -7.41
N PRO A 281 2.89 14.00 -6.10
CA PRO A 281 4.14 13.79 -5.34
C PRO A 281 4.58 12.32 -5.39
N ASP A 282 3.65 11.38 -5.58
CA ASP A 282 3.84 9.93 -5.72
C ASP A 282 4.64 9.46 -6.95
N VAL A 283 4.94 10.37 -7.89
CA VAL A 283 5.50 10.01 -9.19
C VAL A 283 6.99 10.32 -9.28
N TYR A 284 7.79 9.26 -9.41
CA TYR A 284 9.15 9.37 -9.91
C TYR A 284 9.14 9.49 -11.44
N SER A 285 9.83 10.50 -11.98
CA SER A 285 9.91 10.70 -13.42
C SER A 285 11.29 11.24 -13.83
N ASP A 286 11.93 10.50 -14.71
CA ASP A 286 13.15 10.85 -15.44
C ASP A 286 12.77 11.04 -16.92
N ARG A 287 12.80 12.28 -17.40
CA ARG A 287 12.50 12.63 -18.79
C ARG A 287 13.77 13.13 -19.47
N ASN A 288 13.80 12.93 -20.78
CA ASN A 288 14.79 13.67 -21.56
C ASN A 288 14.42 15.17 -21.58
N SER A 289 15.18 16.00 -20.86
CA SER A 289 14.97 17.46 -20.79
C SER A 289 14.98 18.17 -22.16
N PHE A 290 15.46 17.53 -23.23
CA PHE A 290 15.54 18.11 -24.58
C PHE A 290 14.54 17.52 -25.60
N GLY A 291 13.71 16.53 -25.22
CA GLY A 291 12.75 15.83 -26.09
C GLY A 291 11.27 15.95 -25.67
N THR A 292 10.34 15.57 -26.56
CA THR A 292 8.88 15.59 -26.31
C THR A 292 8.24 14.21 -26.11
N THR A 293 8.99 13.11 -26.30
CA THR A 293 8.50 11.73 -26.19
C THR A 293 9.62 10.80 -25.78
N GLY A 294 9.59 10.29 -24.55
CA GLY A 294 10.56 9.35 -23.99
C GLY A 294 11.02 9.75 -22.58
N GLY A 295 11.11 8.77 -21.69
CA GLY A 295 11.49 8.90 -20.27
C GLY A 295 10.99 7.71 -19.47
N PHE A 296 11.54 7.51 -18.27
CA PHE A 296 11.10 6.53 -17.29
C PHE A 296 10.21 7.23 -16.26
N SER A 297 9.03 6.68 -15.98
CA SER A 297 8.19 7.20 -14.91
C SER A 297 7.41 6.06 -14.28
N TYR A 298 7.28 6.09 -12.96
CA TYR A 298 6.46 5.17 -12.20
C TYR A 298 5.88 5.88 -10.98
N SER A 299 4.80 5.33 -10.43
CA SER A 299 4.25 5.74 -9.15
C SER A 299 4.66 4.70 -8.12
N PHE A 300 5.17 5.15 -6.97
CA PHE A 300 5.51 4.24 -5.87
C PHE A 300 4.28 3.80 -5.05
N GLU A 301 3.12 4.47 -5.22
CA GLU A 301 1.80 4.04 -4.69
C GLU A 301 1.12 2.90 -5.48
N GLY A 302 1.78 2.37 -6.51
CA GLY A 302 1.30 1.14 -7.17
C GLY A 302 1.53 -0.07 -6.26
N ASN A 303 0.75 -1.15 -6.43
CA ASN A 303 0.98 -2.43 -5.74
C ASN A 303 2.40 -2.97 -6.07
N GLN A 304 3.37 -2.61 -5.25
CA GLN A 304 4.80 -2.88 -5.42
C GLN A 304 5.16 -4.01 -4.46
N SER A 305 5.31 -5.20 -5.02
CA SER A 305 5.63 -6.39 -4.25
C SER A 305 7.15 -6.57 -4.21
N GLY A 306 7.79 -6.47 -3.04
CA GLY A 306 9.26 -6.61 -2.94
C GLY A 306 9.92 -6.57 -1.56
N GLY A 307 9.23 -6.13 -0.50
CA GLY A 307 9.75 -6.16 0.88
C GLY A 307 11.00 -5.29 1.12
N GLY A 308 11.66 -5.47 2.27
CA GLY A 308 12.77 -4.61 2.73
C GLY A 308 14.06 -4.60 1.88
N THR A 309 14.11 -5.41 0.81
CA THR A 309 15.22 -5.46 -0.16
C THR A 309 14.91 -4.85 -1.51
N GLN A 310 13.76 -4.19 -1.65
CA GLN A 310 13.40 -3.46 -2.85
C GLN A 310 13.27 -1.97 -2.53
N GLU A 311 13.96 -1.12 -3.28
CA GLU A 311 13.94 0.33 -3.09
C GLU A 311 12.53 0.94 -3.21
N ASN A 312 11.67 0.40 -4.08
CA ASN A 312 10.30 0.89 -4.24
C ASN A 312 9.43 0.59 -3.03
N ALA A 313 9.53 -0.62 -2.46
CA ALA A 313 8.81 -0.99 -1.24
C ALA A 313 9.29 -0.18 -0.02
N VAL A 314 10.60 0.09 0.07
CA VAL A 314 11.15 1.03 1.07
C VAL A 314 10.59 2.44 0.87
N THR A 315 10.51 2.91 -0.37
CA THR A 315 9.98 4.24 -0.72
C THR A 315 8.53 4.36 -0.28
N ALA A 316 7.69 3.42 -0.71
CA ALA A 316 6.26 3.43 -0.42
C ALA A 316 6.00 3.35 1.09
N ALA A 317 6.65 2.40 1.79
CA ALA A 317 6.51 2.27 3.23
C ALA A 317 6.93 3.54 4.01
N LEU A 318 7.95 4.28 3.56
CA LEU A 318 8.32 5.55 4.20
C LEU A 318 7.39 6.70 3.81
N TYR A 319 6.84 6.65 2.60
CA TYR A 319 5.94 7.67 2.09
C TYR A 319 4.60 7.61 2.82
N ASP A 320 4.02 6.42 3.02
CA ASP A 320 2.81 6.18 3.82
C ASP A 320 2.94 6.70 5.27
N VAL A 321 4.15 6.62 5.85
CA VAL A 321 4.41 7.12 7.21
C VAL A 321 4.24 8.65 7.30
N VAL A 322 4.50 9.39 6.22
CA VAL A 322 4.53 10.86 6.26
C VAL A 322 3.42 11.53 5.46
N ASP A 323 2.90 10.87 4.44
CA ASP A 323 1.84 11.41 3.61
C ASP A 323 0.52 11.43 4.40
N THR A 324 -0.51 12.04 3.82
CA THR A 324 -1.76 12.26 4.54
C THR A 324 -2.90 12.13 3.53
N PRO A 325 -4.14 11.93 3.99
CA PRO A 325 -5.33 11.98 3.14
C PRO A 325 -5.55 13.29 2.37
N ALA A 326 -4.77 14.32 2.66
CA ALA A 326 -4.79 15.61 1.96
C ALA A 326 -3.71 15.74 0.88
N ALA A 327 -2.85 14.73 0.71
CA ALA A 327 -1.85 14.69 -0.35
C ALA A 327 -2.52 14.66 -1.73
N ALA A 328 -1.84 15.26 -2.72
CA ALA A 328 -2.37 15.46 -4.07
C ALA A 328 -1.85 14.38 -5.04
N ASP A 329 -1.76 13.15 -4.59
CA ASP A 329 -1.52 11.94 -5.39
C ASP A 329 -2.81 11.48 -6.09
N ALA A 330 -2.70 10.40 -6.87
CA ALA A 330 -3.84 9.83 -7.61
C ALA A 330 -4.69 8.86 -6.75
N SER A 331 -4.42 8.78 -5.45
CA SER A 331 -5.06 7.89 -4.48
C SER A 331 -5.78 8.60 -3.31
N PRO A 332 -6.47 9.77 -3.43
CA PRO A 332 -7.00 10.42 -2.23
C PRO A 332 -8.03 9.53 -1.50
N GLY A 333 -7.65 8.92 -0.37
CA GLY A 333 -8.52 8.11 0.48
C GLY A 333 -8.56 6.60 0.26
N ASP A 334 -7.67 5.99 -0.55
CA ASP A 334 -7.67 4.52 -0.78
C ASP A 334 -6.48 3.77 -0.12
N ASP A 335 -5.38 4.45 0.23
CA ASP A 335 -4.14 3.90 0.84
C ASP A 335 -3.68 4.64 2.11
N ASP A 336 -4.31 5.77 2.46
CA ASP A 336 -3.97 6.55 3.66
C ASP A 336 -4.08 5.72 4.95
N ASP A 337 -2.95 5.22 5.43
CA ASP A 337 -2.86 4.70 6.78
C ASP A 337 -3.13 5.86 7.78
N ALA A 338 -3.50 5.50 9.00
CA ALA A 338 -3.77 6.52 10.02
C ALA A 338 -2.49 7.11 10.66
N LEU A 339 -1.28 6.79 10.17
CA LEU A 339 -0.02 7.27 10.76
C LEU A 339 0.26 8.70 10.35
N GLY A 340 -0.05 9.04 9.09
CA GLY A 340 0.33 10.25 8.36
C GLY A 340 0.70 11.52 9.14
N ALA A 341 1.60 12.32 8.56
CA ALA A 341 2.25 13.50 9.16
C ALA A 341 3.25 13.19 10.30
N ARG A 342 4.07 12.13 10.14
CA ARG A 342 5.11 11.70 11.09
C ARG A 342 6.53 12.04 10.66
N ASP A 343 6.73 13.12 9.90
CA ASP A 343 8.08 13.57 9.53
C ASP A 343 9.00 13.72 10.76
N ASP A 344 8.45 14.18 11.90
CA ASP A 344 9.15 14.33 13.18
C ASP A 344 9.72 13.00 13.71
N SER A 345 8.96 11.93 13.54
CA SER A 345 9.28 10.57 13.96
C SER A 345 10.35 9.97 13.05
N VAL A 346 10.24 10.19 11.73
CA VAL A 346 11.29 9.84 10.75
C VAL A 346 12.61 10.55 11.10
N TRP A 347 12.58 11.85 11.39
CA TRP A 347 13.77 12.60 11.80
C TRP A 347 14.38 12.12 13.12
N SER A 348 13.54 11.73 14.07
CA SER A 348 13.98 11.17 15.37
C SER A 348 14.76 9.88 15.17
N VAL A 349 14.26 8.98 14.32
CA VAL A 349 14.95 7.74 13.96
C VAL A 349 16.26 7.99 13.22
N LEU A 350 16.28 8.86 12.21
CA LEU A 350 17.51 9.19 11.47
C LEU A 350 18.58 9.82 12.37
N GLY A 351 18.17 10.70 13.29
CA GLY A 351 19.03 11.30 14.30
C GLY A 351 19.69 10.24 15.19
N GLU A 352 18.92 9.25 15.65
CA GLU A 352 19.44 8.14 16.43
C GLU A 352 20.37 7.22 15.63
N MET A 353 20.04 6.90 14.37
CA MET A 353 20.94 6.13 13.49
C MET A 353 22.32 6.79 13.37
N ARG A 354 22.33 8.13 13.28
CA ARG A 354 23.56 8.92 13.24
C ARG A 354 24.29 8.92 14.58
N ALA A 355 23.58 9.22 15.67
CA ALA A 355 24.13 9.32 17.02
C ALA A 355 24.78 8.02 17.48
N ARG A 356 24.10 6.89 17.25
CA ARG A 356 24.54 5.54 17.63
C ARG A 356 25.63 4.98 16.74
N GLN A 357 25.93 5.65 15.63
CA GLN A 357 26.87 5.15 14.66
C GLN A 357 26.50 3.74 14.17
N THR A 358 25.26 3.52 13.73
CA THR A 358 24.75 2.20 13.33
C THR A 358 25.59 1.56 12.20
N PRO A 359 26.08 0.32 12.35
CA PRO A 359 27.05 -0.27 11.40
C PRO A 359 26.49 -0.50 9.99
N ALA A 360 25.18 -0.67 9.84
CA ALA A 360 24.41 -0.66 8.60
C ALA A 360 23.16 0.23 8.80
N THR A 361 22.64 0.86 7.74
CA THR A 361 21.33 1.53 7.75
C THR A 361 20.42 0.75 6.81
N ARG A 362 19.29 0.29 7.36
CA ARG A 362 18.33 -0.61 6.72
C ARG A 362 16.94 -0.34 7.28
N MET A 363 15.91 -0.90 6.64
CA MET A 363 14.53 -0.78 7.15
C MET A 363 14.37 -1.42 8.55
N GLU A 364 15.11 -2.51 8.84
CA GLU A 364 15.08 -3.16 10.15
C GLU A 364 15.63 -2.25 11.26
N ASP A 365 16.67 -1.47 10.94
CA ASP A 365 17.26 -0.52 11.88
C ASP A 365 16.29 0.64 12.13
N PHE A 366 15.53 1.05 11.10
CA PHE A 366 14.49 2.06 11.20
C PHE A 366 13.36 1.60 12.12
N TRP A 367 12.81 0.42 11.86
CA TRP A 367 11.79 -0.22 12.69
C TRP A 367 12.25 -0.37 14.15
N SER A 368 13.45 -0.91 14.37
CA SER A 368 13.96 -1.17 15.72
C SER A 368 14.12 0.11 16.53
N LEU A 369 14.65 1.17 15.91
CA LEU A 369 14.81 2.46 16.57
C LEU A 369 13.47 3.17 16.78
N TRP A 370 12.53 3.04 15.84
CA TRP A 370 11.17 3.55 16.01
C TRP A 370 10.51 2.96 17.26
N SER A 371 10.56 1.62 17.37
CA SER A 371 10.02 0.88 18.52
C SER A 371 10.75 1.25 19.83
N GLU A 372 12.08 1.33 19.80
CA GLU A 372 12.88 1.69 20.99
C GLU A 372 12.61 3.12 21.47
N LEU A 373 12.41 4.06 20.55
CA LEU A 373 12.08 5.45 20.86
C LEU A 373 10.64 5.62 21.35
N GLY A 374 9.80 4.59 21.30
CA GLY A 374 8.41 4.66 21.74
C GLY A 374 7.55 5.62 20.91
N LEU A 375 7.93 5.84 19.64
CA LEU A 375 7.15 6.64 18.70
C LEU A 375 5.86 5.85 18.43
N GLY A 376 4.72 6.35 18.95
CA GLY A 376 3.45 5.61 19.09
C GLY A 376 2.86 5.00 17.80
N ASP A 377 1.69 4.36 17.93
CA ASP A 377 0.94 3.70 16.85
C ASP A 377 1.69 2.50 16.19
N ILE A 378 2.49 1.78 16.97
CA ILE A 378 3.21 0.56 16.57
C ILE A 378 2.34 -0.41 15.74
N PRO A 379 1.10 -0.77 16.15
CA PRO A 379 0.27 -1.70 15.36
C PRO A 379 -0.02 -1.21 13.94
N LEU A 380 -0.17 0.11 13.80
CA LEU A 380 -0.45 0.73 12.51
C LEU A 380 0.79 0.77 11.64
N LEU A 381 1.96 1.08 12.20
CA LEU A 381 3.24 0.99 11.49
C LEU A 381 3.53 -0.44 11.02
N GLU A 382 3.18 -1.44 11.82
CA GLU A 382 3.26 -2.84 11.39
C GLU A 382 2.31 -3.14 10.23
N ASP A 383 1.10 -2.58 10.23
CA ASP A 383 0.14 -2.80 9.14
C ASP A 383 0.60 -2.10 7.85
N THR A 384 1.15 -0.89 7.94
CA THR A 384 1.79 -0.16 6.83
C THR A 384 2.93 -0.99 6.25
N PHE A 385 3.84 -1.48 7.10
CA PHE A 385 4.99 -2.27 6.66
C PHE A 385 4.55 -3.63 6.10
N ALA A 386 3.54 -4.28 6.67
CA ALA A 386 2.97 -5.51 6.15
C ALA A 386 2.34 -5.33 4.76
N ALA A 387 1.69 -4.18 4.49
CA ALA A 387 1.13 -3.86 3.17
C ALA A 387 2.20 -3.87 2.07
N HIS A 388 3.44 -3.52 2.41
CA HIS A 388 4.61 -3.51 1.52
C HIS A 388 5.49 -4.76 1.62
N HIS A 389 5.01 -5.83 2.27
CA HIS A 389 5.74 -7.09 2.52
C HIS A 389 7.01 -6.95 3.38
N ILE A 390 6.99 -6.03 4.34
CA ILE A 390 8.05 -5.79 5.32
C ILE A 390 7.54 -6.31 6.69
N ASP A 391 7.74 -7.60 7.00
CA ASP A 391 7.18 -8.23 8.22
C ASP A 391 8.19 -8.33 9.38
N TYR A 392 7.73 -7.94 10.58
CA TYR A 392 8.50 -7.90 11.83
C TYR A 392 7.81 -8.65 12.99
N ARG A 393 6.82 -9.51 12.71
CA ARG A 393 6.03 -10.25 13.71
C ARG A 393 6.49 -11.71 13.87
N PRO A 394 6.25 -12.34 15.03
CA PRO A 394 6.48 -13.78 15.21
C PRO A 394 5.54 -14.58 14.32
N ASP A 395 6.05 -15.64 13.68
CA ASP A 395 5.24 -16.53 12.87
C ASP A 395 4.42 -17.54 13.73
N PRO A 396 3.45 -18.26 13.14
CA PRO A 396 2.61 -19.22 13.88
C PRO A 396 3.33 -20.42 14.50
N PHE A 397 4.64 -20.59 14.26
CA PHE A 397 5.44 -21.73 14.70
C PHE A 397 6.39 -21.40 15.86
N GLU A 398 6.46 -20.13 16.28
CA GLU A 398 7.04 -19.64 17.53
C GLU A 398 6.32 -20.28 18.74
N PRO A 399 6.84 -21.40 19.29
CA PRO A 399 8.08 -21.39 20.06
C PRO A 399 9.10 -22.47 19.65
N ASN A 400 9.19 -22.82 18.37
CA ASN A 400 10.06 -23.87 17.80
C ASN A 400 11.58 -23.62 17.90
N ASP A 401 12.03 -22.65 18.71
CA ASP A 401 13.42 -22.28 19.04
C ASP A 401 14.34 -23.38 19.60
N ARG A 402 13.78 -24.57 19.85
CA ARG A 402 14.52 -25.69 20.47
C ARG A 402 14.14 -27.01 19.83
N PRO A 403 15.05 -27.99 19.83
CA PRO A 403 14.76 -29.30 19.26
C PRO A 403 13.59 -30.05 19.91
N LEU A 404 13.22 -29.71 21.15
CA LEU A 404 12.06 -30.30 21.84
C LEU A 404 10.72 -29.76 21.33
N ASP A 405 10.74 -28.53 20.83
CA ASP A 405 9.59 -27.75 20.40
C ASP A 405 9.47 -27.76 18.86
N ALA A 406 10.28 -28.61 18.20
CA ALA A 406 10.40 -28.66 16.74
C ALA A 406 9.08 -28.97 16.02
N THR A 407 8.74 -28.12 15.06
CA THR A 407 7.55 -28.20 14.22
C THR A 407 7.61 -29.40 13.27
N LEU A 408 6.52 -30.15 13.15
CA LEU A 408 6.46 -31.31 12.26
C LEU A 408 6.23 -30.89 10.81
N LEU A 409 7.21 -31.12 9.94
CA LEU A 409 7.05 -30.94 8.49
C LEU A 409 6.46 -32.20 7.85
N THR A 410 5.49 -31.98 6.97
CA THR A 410 4.88 -33.04 6.16
C THR A 410 5.73 -33.30 4.92
N ILE A 411 6.13 -34.55 4.71
CA ILE A 411 6.87 -34.95 3.50
C ILE A 411 5.94 -34.83 2.29
N ASP A 412 6.43 -34.19 1.22
CA ASP A 412 5.68 -33.85 0.01
C ASP A 412 4.44 -32.97 0.29
N GLY A 413 4.44 -32.25 1.41
CA GLY A 413 3.45 -31.22 1.76
C GLY A 413 3.77 -29.86 1.13
N PRO A 414 2.85 -28.88 1.23
CA PRO A 414 3.12 -27.51 0.79
C PRO A 414 4.27 -26.89 1.60
N PRO A 415 5.02 -25.93 1.04
CA PRO A 415 6.02 -25.17 1.78
C PRO A 415 5.39 -24.44 2.97
N VAL A 416 6.14 -24.32 4.06
CA VAL A 416 5.76 -23.58 5.26
C VAL A 416 6.47 -22.24 5.25
N GLU A 417 5.73 -21.15 5.50
CA GLU A 417 6.22 -19.77 5.57
C GLU A 417 6.49 -19.35 7.01
N LEU A 418 7.61 -18.65 7.19
CA LEU A 418 8.27 -18.40 8.47
C LEU A 418 8.87 -17.00 8.49
N THR A 419 8.95 -16.39 9.67
CA THR A 419 9.66 -15.14 9.91
C THR A 419 10.88 -15.42 10.77
N PHE A 420 11.95 -14.65 10.57
CA PHE A 420 12.97 -14.48 11.58
C PHE A 420 12.49 -13.39 12.54
N TYR A 421 12.21 -13.69 13.80
CA TYR A 421 11.68 -12.79 14.82
C TYR A 421 12.43 -12.91 16.16
N ARG A 422 12.69 -11.78 16.83
CA ARG A 422 13.36 -11.77 18.14
C ARG A 422 12.62 -10.89 19.16
N ASN A 423 12.32 -11.46 20.33
CA ASN A 423 11.81 -10.70 21.48
C ASN A 423 12.88 -10.51 22.59
N GLY A 424 13.38 -9.29 22.77
CA GLY A 424 14.20 -8.86 23.92
C GLY A 424 15.74 -9.08 23.84
N SER A 425 16.45 -8.67 24.90
CA SER A 425 17.92 -8.45 24.91
C SER A 425 18.82 -9.62 25.35
N LEU A 426 18.32 -10.85 25.43
CA LEU A 426 19.12 -12.02 25.83
C LEU A 426 19.54 -12.89 24.63
N ALA A 427 20.80 -13.35 24.66
CA ALA A 427 21.53 -13.99 23.57
C ALA A 427 21.19 -15.48 23.28
N ALA A 428 19.95 -15.76 22.87
CA ALA A 428 19.58 -16.94 22.07
C ALA A 428 18.61 -16.43 20.99
N GLY A 429 19.02 -16.51 19.73
CA GLY A 429 18.34 -15.91 18.58
C GLY A 429 17.59 -16.98 17.80
N ASP A 430 16.53 -16.54 17.14
CA ASP A 430 15.54 -17.32 16.42
C ASP A 430 16.11 -18.49 15.61
N GLU A 431 16.10 -19.66 16.24
CA GLU A 431 16.59 -20.90 15.69
C GLU A 431 15.39 -21.78 15.42
N ASP A 432 14.85 -21.73 14.22
CA ASP A 432 13.71 -22.56 13.84
C ASP A 432 14.06 -24.05 13.77
N TRP A 433 13.48 -24.84 14.67
CA TRP A 433 13.59 -26.30 14.61
C TRP A 433 12.38 -26.94 13.92
N PHE A 434 12.69 -27.80 12.96
CA PHE A 434 11.75 -28.66 12.27
C PHE A 434 12.09 -30.13 12.48
N ARG A 435 11.08 -30.99 12.47
CA ARG A 435 11.24 -32.45 12.45
C ARG A 435 10.41 -33.07 11.35
N PHE A 436 10.89 -34.16 10.77
CA PHE A 436 10.14 -34.93 9.78
C PHE A 436 10.50 -36.42 9.85
N PRO A 437 9.53 -37.32 9.61
CA PRO A 437 9.76 -38.75 9.74
C PRO A 437 10.56 -39.29 8.55
N VAL A 438 11.53 -40.16 8.80
CA VAL A 438 12.37 -40.77 7.77
C VAL A 438 12.45 -42.29 7.90
N ILE A 439 12.70 -42.96 6.78
CA ILE A 439 12.88 -44.41 6.69
C ILE A 439 14.26 -44.71 6.11
N SER A 440 15.00 -45.61 6.78
CA SER A 440 16.32 -46.02 6.35
C SER A 440 16.33 -46.50 4.89
N GLY A 441 17.24 -45.95 4.10
CA GLY A 441 17.46 -46.27 2.69
C GLY A 441 16.69 -45.38 1.71
N ARG A 442 15.80 -44.49 2.18
CA ARG A 442 15.10 -43.50 1.35
C ARG A 442 15.91 -42.20 1.24
N THR A 443 15.80 -41.51 0.12
CA THR A 443 16.45 -40.21 -0.11
C THR A 443 15.42 -39.11 0.05
N TYR A 444 15.74 -38.11 0.86
CA TYR A 444 14.95 -36.92 1.11
C TYR A 444 15.67 -35.71 0.55
N ARG A 445 14.89 -34.73 0.11
CA ARG A 445 15.33 -33.41 -0.29
C ARG A 445 14.68 -32.43 0.69
N VAL A 446 15.48 -31.70 1.46
CA VAL A 446 15.02 -30.58 2.28
C VAL A 446 15.40 -29.31 1.54
N SER A 447 14.43 -28.47 1.20
CA SER A 447 14.65 -27.24 0.44
C SER A 447 14.21 -26.04 1.26
N ILE A 448 14.98 -24.95 1.19
CA ILE A 448 14.51 -23.62 1.52
C ILE A 448 14.11 -22.97 0.19
N LEU A 449 12.91 -22.39 0.14
CA LEU A 449 12.38 -21.72 -1.03
C LEU A 449 12.37 -20.22 -0.78
N GLY A 450 12.97 -19.45 -1.68
CA GLY A 450 12.71 -18.01 -1.78
C GLY A 450 11.58 -17.78 -2.77
N ASP A 451 10.65 -16.89 -2.43
CA ASP A 451 9.93 -16.17 -3.48
C ASP A 451 10.78 -15.00 -3.96
N ALA A 452 10.42 -14.42 -5.11
CA ALA A 452 11.08 -13.20 -5.58
C ALA A 452 11.01 -12.07 -4.52
N ASN A 453 9.99 -12.06 -3.66
CA ASN A 453 9.70 -10.98 -2.71
C ASN A 453 10.13 -11.24 -1.26
N THR A 454 10.98 -12.22 -0.98
CA THR A 454 11.55 -12.40 0.37
C THR A 454 12.84 -11.60 0.51
N ILE A 455 13.11 -11.03 1.71
CA ILE A 455 14.29 -10.20 2.13
C ILE A 455 15.68 -10.72 1.69
N PHE A 456 15.75 -11.91 1.11
CA PHE A 456 16.87 -12.31 0.28
C PHE A 456 16.29 -12.92 -0.98
N GLY A 457 16.36 -12.25 -2.13
CA GLY A 457 15.97 -12.88 -3.41
C GLY A 457 16.83 -14.11 -3.79
N ARG A 458 17.69 -14.58 -2.88
CA ARG A 458 17.92 -16.01 -2.59
C ARG A 458 18.06 -16.22 -1.08
N PRO A 459 17.36 -17.18 -0.45
CA PRO A 459 17.52 -17.45 0.99
C PRO A 459 18.97 -17.85 1.29
N ASP A 460 19.67 -17.09 2.15
CA ASP A 460 20.91 -17.53 2.81
C ASP A 460 20.75 -17.83 4.32
N PRO A 461 19.69 -18.52 4.79
CA PRO A 461 19.71 -19.09 6.13
C PRO A 461 20.59 -20.35 6.16
N GLU A 462 21.40 -20.47 7.22
CA GLU A 462 22.16 -21.68 7.49
C GLU A 462 21.17 -22.79 7.90
N MET A 463 21.08 -23.85 7.09
CA MET A 463 20.31 -25.06 7.37
C MET A 463 21.23 -26.20 7.81
N PHE A 464 20.87 -26.82 8.94
CA PHE A 464 21.54 -27.98 9.49
C PHE A 464 20.57 -29.15 9.60
N LEU A 465 20.91 -30.27 8.98
CA LEU A 465 20.22 -31.52 9.20
C LEU A 465 20.91 -32.28 10.35
N ILE A 466 20.17 -32.64 11.39
CA ILE A 466 20.69 -33.12 12.67
C ILE A 466 20.00 -34.44 13.08
N ASP A 467 20.79 -35.41 13.56
CA ASP A 467 20.30 -36.56 14.31
C ASP A 467 20.43 -36.27 15.80
N LEU A 468 19.31 -35.98 16.48
CA LEU A 468 19.29 -35.73 17.93
C LEU A 468 19.52 -36.99 18.77
N VAL A 469 19.22 -38.18 18.26
CA VAL A 469 19.46 -39.45 18.96
C VAL A 469 20.96 -39.79 18.94
N GLY A 470 21.66 -39.41 17.87
CA GLY A 470 23.11 -39.53 17.71
C GLY A 470 23.94 -38.33 18.18
N ALA A 471 23.30 -37.17 18.43
CA ALA A 471 23.95 -35.88 18.67
C ALA A 471 24.98 -35.49 17.58
N THR A 472 24.66 -35.80 16.31
CA THR A 472 25.56 -35.58 15.17
C THR A 472 24.89 -34.81 14.05
N MET A 473 25.57 -33.80 13.52
CA MET A 473 25.20 -33.12 12.28
C MET A 473 25.31 -34.11 11.11
N ILE A 474 24.21 -34.29 10.38
CA ILE A 474 24.08 -35.18 9.23
C ILE A 474 24.60 -34.49 7.97
N ALA A 475 24.12 -33.28 7.71
CA ALA A 475 24.43 -32.46 6.55
C ALA A 475 24.18 -30.99 6.86
N THR A 476 24.76 -30.09 6.08
CA THR A 476 24.52 -28.65 6.17
C THR A 476 24.67 -28.04 4.78
N ASN A 477 23.97 -26.93 4.52
CA ASN A 477 24.18 -26.09 3.36
C ASN A 477 25.32 -25.06 3.58
N ARG A 478 25.91 -24.96 4.77
CA ARG A 478 26.93 -23.96 5.15
C ARG A 478 28.19 -23.95 4.28
N ASP A 479 28.59 -22.78 3.78
CA ASP A 479 29.85 -22.60 3.03
C ASP A 479 31.09 -22.52 3.95
N PRO A 480 32.13 -23.34 3.74
CA PRO A 480 33.40 -23.21 4.43
C PRO A 480 34.34 -22.07 3.94
N HIS A 481 34.01 -21.29 2.90
CA HIS A 481 34.88 -20.20 2.39
C HIS A 481 34.68 -18.82 3.02
N ASP A 482 33.66 -18.62 3.85
CA ASP A 482 33.43 -17.36 4.58
C ASP A 482 34.48 -17.14 5.70
N THR A 483 35.66 -16.69 5.29
CA THR A 483 36.83 -16.45 6.14
C THR A 483 37.46 -15.07 5.93
N ILE A 484 36.87 -14.25 5.06
CA ILE A 484 37.36 -12.92 4.71
C ILE A 484 36.27 -11.90 5.09
N PRO A 485 36.56 -10.89 5.93
CA PRO A 485 35.61 -9.81 6.19
C PRO A 485 35.19 -9.14 4.89
N ASN A 486 33.89 -8.99 4.67
CA ASN A 486 33.33 -8.31 3.50
C ASN A 486 33.98 -6.91 3.36
N THR A 487 34.79 -6.70 2.32
CA THR A 487 35.42 -5.41 2.02
C THR A 487 34.81 -4.80 0.76
N GLN A 488 33.93 -3.80 0.97
CA GLN A 488 33.69 -2.55 0.23
C GLN A 488 33.81 -2.45 -1.32
N SER A 489 33.92 -3.52 -2.13
CA SER A 489 34.15 -3.29 -3.57
C SER A 489 33.69 -4.35 -4.58
N SER A 490 32.72 -5.20 -4.28
CA SER A 490 32.12 -6.06 -5.31
C SER A 490 30.78 -5.50 -5.77
N GLY A 491 30.80 -4.71 -6.84
CA GLY A 491 29.61 -4.48 -7.65
C GLY A 491 29.18 -5.81 -8.31
N SER A 492 27.87 -6.02 -8.38
CA SER A 492 27.15 -7.27 -8.67
C SER A 492 27.02 -8.19 -7.47
N ALA A 493 25.81 -8.74 -7.33
CA ALA A 493 25.30 -9.76 -6.43
C ALA A 493 26.12 -11.07 -6.33
N GLN A 494 27.42 -11.04 -6.57
CA GLN A 494 28.28 -12.22 -6.66
C GLN A 494 28.67 -12.84 -5.32
N ASP A 495 28.42 -12.19 -4.18
CA ASP A 495 28.59 -12.83 -2.86
C ASP A 495 27.29 -13.49 -2.34
N MET A 496 26.15 -13.29 -3.03
CA MET A 496 24.89 -14.04 -2.85
C MET A 496 24.85 -15.30 -3.75
N VAL A 497 25.96 -15.65 -4.42
CA VAL A 497 26.06 -16.79 -5.34
C VAL A 497 26.89 -17.92 -4.73
N GLU A 498 26.65 -18.33 -3.48
CA GLU A 498 27.17 -19.63 -3.02
C GLU A 498 26.50 -20.16 -1.73
N THR A 499 25.43 -20.95 -1.88
CA THR A 499 25.33 -22.35 -1.42
C THR A 499 23.99 -22.94 -1.85
N VAL A 500 23.92 -24.26 -1.98
CA VAL A 500 22.73 -24.94 -2.50
C VAL A 500 21.60 -24.77 -1.46
N PRO A 501 20.42 -24.20 -1.80
CA PRO A 501 19.29 -24.02 -0.86
C PRO A 501 18.61 -25.35 -0.52
N THR A 502 19.32 -26.47 -0.71
CA THR A 502 18.75 -27.81 -0.73
C THR A 502 19.75 -28.82 -0.23
N ILE A 503 19.37 -29.59 0.80
CA ILE A 503 20.09 -30.77 1.25
C ILE A 503 19.44 -32.01 0.65
N LEU A 504 20.21 -32.75 -0.14
CA LEU A 504 19.82 -34.10 -0.60
C LEU A 504 20.50 -35.15 0.28
N TRP A 505 19.71 -35.97 0.97
CA TRP A 505 20.21 -36.92 1.97
C TRP A 505 19.51 -38.26 1.92
N THR A 506 20.29 -39.36 1.92
CA THR A 506 19.74 -40.72 2.10
C THR A 506 19.75 -41.11 3.57
N ALA A 507 18.58 -41.33 4.14
CA ALA A 507 18.41 -41.70 5.53
C ALA A 507 19.10 -43.04 5.86
N ASN A 508 19.91 -43.07 6.93
CA ASN A 508 20.60 -44.26 7.41
C ASN A 508 19.90 -44.89 8.65
N PHE A 509 18.80 -44.31 9.10
CA PHE A 509 17.95 -44.81 10.18
C PHE A 509 16.45 -44.61 9.85
N THR A 510 15.58 -45.23 10.65
CA THR A 510 14.14 -45.00 10.64
C THR A 510 13.74 -44.32 11.95
N GLY A 511 13.06 -43.18 11.88
CA GLY A 511 12.74 -42.30 13.03
C GLY A 511 12.54 -40.86 12.57
N ASP A 512 12.58 -39.89 13.49
CA ASP A 512 12.49 -38.47 13.14
C ASP A 512 13.89 -37.90 12.85
N ALA A 513 14.03 -37.19 11.73
CA ALA A 513 15.17 -36.32 11.45
C ALA A 513 14.80 -34.87 11.77
N TYR A 514 15.80 -34.05 12.11
CA TYR A 514 15.59 -32.65 12.50
C TYR A 514 16.32 -31.73 11.54
N ALA A 515 15.65 -30.67 11.10
CA ALA A 515 16.26 -29.54 10.41
C ALA A 515 16.27 -28.34 11.36
N LEU A 516 17.40 -27.66 11.45
CA LEU A 516 17.56 -26.38 12.12
C LEU A 516 17.85 -25.34 11.06
N THR A 517 17.11 -24.25 11.04
CA THR A 517 17.39 -23.05 10.24
C THR A 517 17.75 -21.91 11.18
N ARG A 518 18.70 -21.07 10.76
CA ARG A 518 19.11 -19.87 11.50
C ARG A 518 19.80 -18.88 10.58
N HIS A 519 19.95 -17.65 11.03
CA HIS A 519 20.67 -16.61 10.30
C HIS A 519 22.20 -16.85 10.23
N ALA A 520 22.83 -16.53 9.10
CA ALA A 520 24.21 -16.94 8.77
C ALA A 520 25.36 -16.12 9.44
N SER A 521 25.07 -14.99 10.08
CA SER A 521 26.13 -14.08 10.55
C SER A 521 26.74 -14.46 11.92
N ALA A 522 27.84 -15.22 11.91
CA ALA A 522 28.58 -15.58 13.13
C ALA A 522 29.45 -14.43 13.75
N ARG A 523 29.29 -13.15 13.37
CA ARG A 523 30.01 -12.02 14.00
C ARG A 523 29.28 -10.67 13.98
N LEU A 524 28.98 -10.22 15.20
CA LEU A 524 28.88 -8.84 15.73
C LEU A 524 27.88 -7.87 15.06
N ASP A 525 26.86 -7.53 15.85
CA ASP A 525 26.02 -6.32 15.83
C ASP A 525 25.04 -6.11 14.67
N LEU A 526 24.33 -7.16 14.22
CA LEU A 526 23.23 -7.06 13.25
C LEU A 526 22.06 -7.98 13.68
N THR A 527 20.88 -7.41 13.99
CA THR A 527 19.59 -8.10 14.23
C THR A 527 18.97 -8.48 12.88
N GLU A 528 18.51 -9.71 12.55
CA GLU A 528 17.57 -10.69 13.14
C GLU A 528 16.09 -10.58 12.67
N TYR A 529 15.79 -10.00 11.48
CA TYR A 529 14.43 -10.02 10.90
C TYR A 529 14.40 -10.40 9.40
N GLY A 530 13.38 -11.14 8.95
CA GLY A 530 13.18 -11.53 7.53
C GLY A 530 12.16 -12.66 7.31
N THR A 531 11.67 -12.92 6.08
CA THR A 531 10.75 -14.05 5.79
C THR A 531 11.43 -15.15 4.94
N TYR A 532 11.09 -16.42 5.16
CA TYR A 532 11.56 -17.55 4.34
C TYR A 532 10.55 -18.71 4.33
N ARG A 533 10.72 -19.66 3.39
CA ARG A 533 9.91 -20.89 3.34
C ARG A 533 10.74 -22.17 3.36
N ILE A 534 10.22 -23.23 3.98
CA ILE A 534 10.87 -24.55 4.04
C ILE A 534 9.94 -25.68 3.55
N GLU A 535 10.51 -26.65 2.84
CA GLU A 535 9.82 -27.87 2.39
C GLU A 535 10.69 -29.14 2.52
N VAL A 536 10.04 -30.31 2.57
CA VAL A 536 10.70 -31.63 2.55
C VAL A 536 10.02 -32.53 1.53
N THR A 537 10.77 -33.12 0.60
CA THR A 537 10.27 -34.05 -0.42
C THR A 537 11.01 -35.40 -0.41
N GLU A 538 10.33 -36.51 -0.73
CA GLU A 538 10.95 -37.84 -0.83
C GLU A 538 11.35 -38.19 -2.28
N SER A 539 12.64 -38.31 -2.55
CA SER A 539 13.21 -38.39 -3.89
C SER A 539 13.17 -39.78 -4.57
N ILE A 540 12.57 -40.85 -4.02
CA ILE A 540 12.66 -42.19 -4.67
C ILE A 540 11.42 -43.10 -4.67
N ASN A 541 10.25 -42.71 -4.18
CA ASN A 541 9.06 -43.57 -4.28
C ASN A 541 7.77 -42.82 -4.63
N ALA A 542 7.81 -41.86 -5.55
CA ALA A 542 6.55 -41.46 -6.16
C ALA A 542 5.93 -42.69 -6.85
N PRO A 543 4.69 -43.06 -6.50
CA PRO A 543 4.00 -44.14 -7.19
C PRO A 543 3.92 -43.79 -8.68
N THR A 544 3.99 -44.80 -9.55
CA THR A 544 3.87 -44.55 -10.99
C THR A 544 2.43 -44.11 -11.28
N PRO A 545 2.23 -42.90 -11.82
CA PRO A 545 0.88 -42.43 -12.12
C PRO A 545 0.23 -43.33 -13.18
N THR A 546 -1.08 -43.48 -13.22
CA THR A 546 -1.81 -44.04 -14.37
C THR A 546 -2.65 -42.95 -15.00
N ILE A 547 -2.91 -43.04 -16.31
CA ILE A 547 -3.82 -42.13 -17.01
C ILE A 547 -4.94 -42.99 -17.60
N ASP A 548 -6.15 -42.81 -17.09
CA ASP A 548 -7.32 -43.61 -17.46
C ASP A 548 -8.11 -42.93 -18.60
N SER A 549 -8.27 -41.62 -18.55
CA SER A 549 -8.87 -40.85 -19.64
C SER A 549 -8.46 -39.38 -19.64
N VAL A 550 -8.61 -38.75 -20.79
CA VAL A 550 -8.54 -37.29 -20.97
C VAL A 550 -9.79 -36.92 -21.76
N ALA A 551 -10.52 -35.89 -21.33
CA ALA A 551 -11.68 -35.42 -22.07
C ALA A 551 -11.28 -35.09 -23.51
N ALA A 552 -11.84 -35.80 -24.49
CA ALA A 552 -11.40 -35.72 -25.87
C ALA A 552 -11.64 -34.32 -26.43
N GLN A 553 -10.56 -33.60 -26.76
CA GLN A 553 -10.64 -32.27 -27.36
C GLN A 553 -9.87 -32.23 -28.69
N THR A 554 -10.54 -31.68 -29.69
CA THR A 554 -9.93 -31.33 -30.96
C THR A 554 -9.39 -29.91 -30.84
N MET A 555 -8.07 -29.77 -30.86
CA MET A 555 -7.35 -28.52 -30.64
C MET A 555 -6.81 -27.95 -31.95
N ARG A 556 -6.69 -26.62 -32.01
CA ARG A 556 -6.20 -25.88 -33.18
C ARG A 556 -4.98 -25.02 -32.81
N PRO A 557 -3.98 -24.90 -33.72
CA PRO A 557 -2.82 -24.04 -33.49
C PRO A 557 -3.22 -22.59 -33.18
N GLY A 558 -2.63 -22.00 -32.14
CA GLY A 558 -2.86 -20.62 -31.70
C GLY A 558 -4.02 -20.41 -30.72
N GLN A 559 -4.68 -21.47 -30.25
CA GLN A 559 -5.78 -21.41 -29.28
C GLN A 559 -5.43 -22.13 -27.97
N SER A 560 -5.99 -21.64 -26.86
CA SER A 560 -5.89 -22.24 -25.52
C SER A 560 -7.15 -23.07 -25.20
N TYR A 561 -6.96 -24.20 -24.53
CA TYR A 561 -8.02 -25.14 -24.15
C TYR A 561 -7.82 -25.65 -22.72
N PRO A 562 -8.89 -25.76 -21.90
CA PRO A 562 -8.81 -26.45 -20.61
C PRO A 562 -8.91 -27.96 -20.80
N ILE A 563 -8.07 -28.75 -20.13
CA ILE A 563 -8.10 -30.21 -20.15
C ILE A 563 -8.14 -30.79 -18.73
N LEU A 564 -8.90 -31.87 -18.55
CA LEU A 564 -8.94 -32.68 -17.33
C LEU A 564 -8.38 -34.07 -17.63
N VAL A 565 -7.40 -34.48 -16.83
CA VAL A 565 -6.72 -35.78 -16.91
C VAL A 565 -7.16 -36.61 -15.72
N LEU A 566 -7.83 -37.72 -15.98
CA LEU A 566 -8.26 -38.69 -14.97
C LEU A 566 -7.31 -39.88 -14.97
N GLY A 567 -7.04 -40.42 -13.79
CA GLY A 567 -6.08 -41.48 -13.60
C GLY A 567 -6.03 -41.97 -12.16
N SER A 568 -4.87 -42.46 -11.74
CA SER A 568 -4.63 -42.82 -10.36
C SER A 568 -3.17 -42.61 -9.97
N ASN A 569 -2.91 -42.50 -8.66
CA ASN A 569 -1.58 -42.30 -8.09
C ASN A 569 -0.89 -40.99 -8.52
N PHE A 570 -1.63 -39.92 -8.80
CA PHE A 570 -1.05 -38.58 -8.94
C PHE A 570 -0.63 -38.06 -7.57
N THR A 571 0.60 -37.57 -7.43
CA THR A 571 1.07 -36.96 -6.19
C THR A 571 0.90 -35.44 -6.24
N VAL A 572 0.90 -34.79 -5.07
CA VAL A 572 1.04 -33.34 -4.99
C VAL A 572 2.28 -32.91 -5.79
N GLY A 573 2.15 -31.86 -6.60
CA GLY A 573 3.20 -31.39 -7.52
C GLY A 573 3.33 -32.20 -8.84
N ALA A 574 2.41 -33.12 -9.14
CA ALA A 574 2.41 -33.81 -10.43
C ALA A 574 2.20 -32.84 -11.60
N SER A 575 2.94 -33.03 -12.70
CA SER A 575 2.94 -32.14 -13.85
C SER A 575 2.51 -32.82 -15.15
N ILE A 576 1.88 -32.03 -16.02
CA ILE A 576 1.45 -32.47 -17.36
C ILE A 576 2.45 -31.95 -18.41
N THR A 577 2.79 -32.79 -19.38
CA THR A 577 3.60 -32.40 -20.54
C THR A 577 3.02 -32.98 -21.82
N VAL A 578 2.87 -32.14 -22.83
CA VAL A 578 2.36 -32.51 -24.15
C VAL A 578 3.30 -31.94 -25.23
N PRO A 579 3.94 -32.77 -26.08
CA PRO A 579 4.83 -32.27 -27.11
C PRO A 579 4.12 -31.34 -28.11
N GLY A 580 4.68 -30.13 -28.34
CA GLY A 580 4.13 -29.13 -29.25
C GLY A 580 2.98 -28.29 -28.66
N VAL A 581 2.63 -28.51 -27.40
CA VAL A 581 1.58 -27.78 -26.70
C VAL A 581 2.16 -27.21 -25.41
N THR A 582 1.97 -25.91 -25.18
CA THR A 582 2.42 -25.23 -23.96
C THR A 582 1.37 -25.41 -22.88
N VAL A 583 1.76 -25.87 -21.69
CA VAL A 583 0.89 -25.84 -20.50
C VAL A 583 1.04 -24.44 -19.88
N GLN A 584 -0.04 -23.65 -19.87
CA GLN A 584 -0.05 -22.30 -19.30
C GLN A 584 -0.25 -22.33 -17.79
N GLU A 585 -1.05 -23.29 -17.32
CA GLU A 585 -1.47 -23.42 -15.94
C GLU A 585 -1.80 -24.89 -15.66
N GLN A 586 -1.55 -25.36 -14.44
CA GLN A 586 -1.94 -26.70 -14.01
C GLN A 586 -2.26 -26.73 -12.51
N ARG A 587 -3.17 -27.60 -12.11
CA ARG A 587 -3.59 -27.77 -10.72
C ARG A 587 -3.72 -29.26 -10.40
N TRP A 588 -3.14 -29.67 -9.27
CA TRP A 588 -3.40 -31.00 -8.70
C TRP A 588 -4.76 -30.99 -8.02
N ILE A 589 -5.68 -31.84 -8.49
CA ILE A 589 -7.05 -31.90 -7.96
C ILE A 589 -7.15 -33.01 -6.91
N GLY A 590 -6.40 -34.10 -7.10
CA GLY A 590 -6.37 -35.21 -6.17
C GLY A 590 -5.55 -36.38 -6.73
N PRO A 591 -5.47 -37.50 -6.00
CA PRO A 591 -4.70 -38.67 -6.43
C PRO A 591 -5.18 -39.28 -7.76
N ASP A 592 -6.39 -38.93 -8.20
CA ASP A 592 -7.02 -39.50 -9.38
C ASP A 592 -7.33 -38.45 -10.47
N ALA A 593 -7.01 -37.17 -10.25
CA ALA A 593 -7.32 -36.09 -11.20
C ALA A 593 -6.28 -34.95 -11.25
N LEU A 594 -6.01 -34.46 -12.47
CA LEU A 594 -5.21 -33.25 -12.75
C LEU A 594 -5.93 -32.35 -13.75
N TRP A 595 -5.92 -31.04 -13.51
CA TRP A 595 -6.45 -30.03 -14.42
C TRP A 595 -5.32 -29.19 -15.03
N ALA A 596 -5.45 -28.79 -16.30
CA ALA A 596 -4.51 -27.88 -16.94
C ALA A 596 -5.15 -27.01 -18.04
N ARG A 597 -4.59 -25.82 -18.28
CA ARG A 597 -4.85 -24.99 -19.46
C ARG A 597 -3.70 -25.11 -20.46
N VAL A 598 -3.99 -25.49 -21.70
CA VAL A 598 -2.98 -25.81 -22.73
C VAL A 598 -3.16 -25.02 -24.02
N THR A 599 -2.08 -24.49 -24.58
CA THR A 599 -2.07 -23.73 -25.85
C THR A 599 -1.30 -24.48 -26.91
N VAL A 600 -1.93 -24.73 -28.07
CA VAL A 600 -1.25 -25.38 -29.19
C VAL A 600 -0.37 -24.36 -29.91
N SER A 601 0.94 -24.63 -30.01
CA SER A 601 1.85 -23.74 -30.73
C SER A 601 1.45 -23.61 -32.21
N GLY A 602 1.56 -22.40 -32.77
CA GLY A 602 1.26 -22.12 -34.18
C GLY A 602 2.04 -22.96 -35.20
N SER A 603 3.16 -23.56 -34.79
CA SER A 603 4.00 -24.43 -35.63
C SER A 603 3.75 -25.94 -35.44
N THR A 604 2.74 -26.33 -34.66
CA THR A 604 2.50 -27.74 -34.30
C THR A 604 1.97 -28.52 -35.50
N SER A 605 2.61 -29.64 -35.82
CA SER A 605 2.15 -30.50 -36.91
C SER A 605 0.83 -31.20 -36.54
N PRO A 606 -0.05 -31.45 -37.52
CA PRO A 606 -1.32 -32.13 -37.27
C PRO A 606 -1.08 -33.54 -36.77
N GLY A 607 -1.83 -33.98 -35.77
CA GLY A 607 -1.67 -35.32 -35.19
C GLY A 607 -2.29 -35.47 -33.82
N SER A 608 -2.07 -36.61 -33.19
CA SER A 608 -2.60 -36.90 -31.86
C SER A 608 -1.47 -36.94 -30.83
N PRO A 609 -1.06 -35.78 -30.27
CA PRO A 609 0.08 -35.73 -29.36
C PRO A 609 -0.19 -36.58 -28.12
N ALA A 610 0.86 -37.22 -27.61
CA ALA A 610 0.79 -38.00 -26.39
C ALA A 610 0.86 -37.07 -25.17
N LEU A 611 0.05 -37.33 -24.17
CA LEU A 611 0.06 -36.60 -22.90
C LEU A 611 0.84 -37.40 -21.87
N THR A 612 1.78 -36.77 -21.18
CA THR A 612 2.57 -37.38 -20.11
C THR A 612 2.26 -36.73 -18.78
N VAL A 613 2.03 -37.52 -17.75
CA VAL A 613 1.96 -37.09 -16.35
C VAL A 613 3.24 -37.53 -15.63
N SER A 614 3.85 -36.63 -14.87
CA SER A 614 5.05 -36.87 -14.06
C SER A 614 4.79 -36.53 -12.60
N ASN A 615 5.01 -37.47 -11.68
CA ASN A 615 5.02 -37.21 -10.24
C ASN A 615 6.39 -36.69 -9.77
N GLY A 616 6.41 -35.95 -8.66
CA GLY A 616 7.65 -35.51 -8.00
C GLY A 616 8.51 -36.73 -7.62
N GLY A 617 9.76 -36.79 -8.08
CA GLY A 617 10.60 -38.01 -7.94
C GLY A 617 10.77 -38.85 -9.22
N GLY A 618 10.20 -38.41 -10.35
CA GLY A 618 10.56 -38.87 -11.70
C GLY A 618 9.78 -40.08 -12.24
N ALA A 619 8.73 -40.53 -11.55
CA ALA A 619 7.82 -41.54 -12.05
C ALA A 619 6.83 -40.92 -13.06
N VAL A 620 6.75 -41.50 -14.27
CA VAL A 620 5.97 -40.94 -15.39
C VAL A 620 5.08 -41.98 -16.05
N THR A 621 3.94 -41.53 -16.58
CA THR A 621 3.09 -42.31 -17.49
C THR A 621 2.65 -41.46 -18.66
N THR A 622 2.58 -42.07 -19.84
CA THR A 622 2.20 -41.40 -21.08
C THR A 622 0.97 -42.08 -21.70
N LEU A 623 -0.08 -41.30 -21.98
CA LEU A 623 -1.23 -41.73 -22.77
C LEU A 623 -1.05 -41.29 -24.23
N ALA A 624 -0.90 -42.26 -25.13
CA ALA A 624 -0.77 -42.00 -26.55
C ALA A 624 -2.12 -41.60 -27.16
N GLY A 625 -2.12 -40.56 -28.01
CA GLY A 625 -3.32 -40.11 -28.72
C GLY A 625 -4.38 -39.46 -27.82
N ALA A 626 -3.96 -38.91 -26.67
CA ALA A 626 -4.85 -38.29 -25.69
C ALA A 626 -5.58 -37.05 -26.22
N LEU A 627 -4.99 -36.36 -27.19
CA LEU A 627 -5.53 -35.13 -27.80
C LEU A 627 -5.50 -35.24 -29.33
N VAL A 628 -6.24 -34.40 -30.04
CA VAL A 628 -6.24 -34.33 -31.51
C VAL A 628 -5.94 -32.91 -31.97
N VAL A 629 -4.87 -32.69 -32.73
CA VAL A 629 -4.50 -31.41 -33.35
C VAL A 629 -4.84 -31.46 -34.84
N GLU A 630 -5.79 -30.61 -35.27
CA GLU A 630 -6.26 -30.52 -36.66
C GLU A 630 -5.25 -29.85 -37.62
N SER A 631 -5.41 -30.10 -38.94
CA SER A 631 -4.35 -29.89 -39.92
C SER A 631 -4.26 -28.57 -40.69
N THR A 632 -5.17 -27.63 -40.52
CA THR A 632 -5.14 -26.40 -41.34
C THR A 632 -5.53 -25.17 -40.55
N ALA A 633 -4.59 -24.23 -40.42
CA ALA A 633 -4.93 -22.83 -40.34
C ALA A 633 -5.80 -22.49 -41.57
N GLN A 634 -7.00 -21.98 -41.34
CA GLN A 634 -7.89 -21.60 -42.44
C GLN A 634 -7.36 -20.32 -43.09
N PRO A 635 -7.24 -20.24 -44.43
CA PRO A 635 -7.01 -18.96 -45.08
C PRO A 635 -8.24 -18.08 -44.84
N SER A 636 -8.04 -16.90 -44.26
CA SER A 636 -9.12 -15.96 -43.98
C SER A 636 -9.53 -15.23 -45.26
N ILE A 637 -10.36 -15.85 -46.09
CA ILE A 637 -10.91 -15.21 -47.29
C ILE A 637 -12.21 -14.51 -46.96
N VAL A 638 -12.30 -13.23 -47.34
CA VAL A 638 -13.50 -12.42 -47.14
C VAL A 638 -14.01 -11.88 -48.47
N ILE A 639 -15.33 -11.81 -48.61
CA ILE A 639 -16.05 -11.11 -49.68
C ILE A 639 -16.09 -9.61 -49.33
N ARG A 640 -15.62 -8.75 -50.24
CA ARG A 640 -15.58 -7.28 -50.10
C ARG A 640 -16.46 -6.57 -51.15
N GLU A 641 -16.42 -5.23 -51.16
CA GLU A 641 -17.27 -4.32 -51.94
C GLU A 641 -17.63 -4.86 -53.34
N VAL A 642 -18.93 -4.80 -53.65
CA VAL A 642 -19.56 -5.38 -54.83
C VAL A 642 -20.20 -4.23 -55.60
N ASP A 643 -19.79 -4.02 -56.85
CA ASP A 643 -20.54 -3.16 -57.77
C ASP A 643 -21.62 -4.01 -58.45
N LEU A 644 -22.88 -3.72 -58.10
CA LEU A 644 -24.09 -4.38 -58.62
C LEU A 644 -24.67 -3.61 -59.83
N GLY A 645 -23.89 -2.71 -60.40
CA GLY A 645 -24.18 -2.10 -61.69
C GLY A 645 -23.86 -3.07 -62.82
N VAL A 646 -24.43 -2.85 -64.02
CA VAL A 646 -24.06 -3.65 -65.19
C VAL A 646 -22.68 -3.21 -65.70
N PRO A 647 -21.65 -4.07 -65.76
CA PRO A 647 -21.64 -5.52 -65.44
C PRO A 647 -21.36 -5.84 -63.96
N ASP A 648 -22.01 -6.89 -63.44
CA ASP A 648 -22.00 -7.24 -62.02
C ASP A 648 -20.64 -7.85 -61.60
N ARG A 649 -20.09 -7.41 -60.44
CA ARG A 649 -18.74 -7.78 -59.98
C ARG A 649 -18.66 -8.11 -58.49
N VAL A 650 -18.01 -9.23 -58.13
CA VAL A 650 -17.74 -9.65 -56.74
C VAL A 650 -16.25 -9.64 -56.44
N GLU A 651 -15.86 -9.02 -55.33
CA GLU A 651 -14.48 -9.00 -54.84
C GLU A 651 -14.24 -10.03 -53.72
N LEU A 652 -13.16 -10.83 -53.81
CA LEU A 652 -12.64 -11.66 -52.72
C LEU A 652 -11.23 -11.21 -52.32
N ARG A 653 -10.98 -11.12 -51.01
CA ARG A 653 -9.66 -10.77 -50.47
C ARG A 653 -9.16 -11.81 -49.48
N ASN A 654 -7.88 -12.15 -49.56
CA ASN A 654 -7.22 -12.93 -48.51
C ASN A 654 -6.76 -12.02 -47.37
N ASN A 655 -7.53 -11.96 -46.30
CA ASN A 655 -7.18 -11.25 -45.06
C ASN A 655 -6.25 -12.07 -44.14
N GLY A 656 -5.93 -13.33 -44.50
CA GLY A 656 -5.05 -14.20 -43.71
C GLY A 656 -3.56 -13.94 -43.97
N THR A 657 -2.71 -14.66 -43.23
CA THR A 657 -1.24 -14.59 -43.34
C THR A 657 -0.64 -15.70 -44.22
N ILE A 658 -1.47 -16.60 -44.75
CA ILE A 658 -1.08 -17.73 -45.61
C ILE A 658 -1.69 -17.65 -47.00
N VAL A 659 -1.03 -18.18 -48.03
CA VAL A 659 -1.57 -18.25 -49.40
C VAL A 659 -2.80 -19.16 -49.41
N ALA A 660 -3.92 -18.68 -49.94
CA ALA A 660 -5.15 -19.45 -50.05
C ALA A 660 -5.21 -20.20 -51.39
N ASP A 661 -5.45 -21.50 -51.37
CA ASP A 661 -5.78 -22.27 -52.58
C ASP A 661 -7.29 -22.41 -52.67
N LEU A 662 -7.89 -21.67 -53.61
CA LEU A 662 -9.34 -21.61 -53.81
C LEU A 662 -9.80 -22.65 -54.84
N THR A 663 -8.92 -23.54 -55.30
CA THR A 663 -9.25 -24.52 -56.33
C THR A 663 -10.45 -25.37 -55.93
N GLY A 664 -11.52 -25.31 -56.74
CA GLY A 664 -12.74 -26.08 -56.50
C GLY A 664 -13.65 -25.54 -55.40
N TRP A 665 -13.31 -24.40 -54.79
CA TRP A 665 -14.24 -23.65 -53.93
C TRP A 665 -15.40 -23.14 -54.80
N THR A 666 -16.52 -22.79 -54.17
CA THR A 666 -17.71 -22.33 -54.86
C THR A 666 -18.25 -21.04 -54.26
N LEU A 667 -18.59 -20.09 -55.13
CA LEU A 667 -19.35 -18.90 -54.79
C LEU A 667 -20.81 -19.13 -55.23
N ASP A 668 -21.71 -19.31 -54.28
CA ASP A 668 -23.15 -19.55 -54.50
C ASP A 668 -23.94 -18.26 -54.28
N GLY A 669 -24.50 -17.70 -55.35
CA GLY A 669 -25.36 -16.52 -55.33
C GLY A 669 -26.83 -16.90 -55.45
N ARG A 670 -27.68 -16.43 -54.55
CA ARG A 670 -29.12 -16.67 -54.57
C ARG A 670 -29.90 -15.36 -54.53
N ASN A 671 -31.04 -15.36 -55.21
CA ASN A 671 -32.00 -14.26 -55.22
C ASN A 671 -33.35 -14.86 -54.84
N GLY A 672 -34.08 -14.25 -53.90
CA GLY A 672 -35.22 -14.80 -53.13
C GLY A 672 -36.30 -15.56 -53.92
N GLY A 673 -35.97 -16.77 -54.39
CA GLY A 673 -36.83 -17.65 -55.18
C GLY A 673 -36.15 -18.48 -56.29
N ASP A 674 -34.93 -18.14 -56.75
CA ASP A 674 -34.23 -18.87 -57.81
C ASP A 674 -33.26 -19.94 -57.27
N PRO A 675 -33.06 -21.08 -57.98
CA PRO A 675 -32.05 -22.07 -57.59
C PRO A 675 -30.66 -21.44 -57.69
N GLY A 676 -29.87 -21.57 -56.62
CA GLY A 676 -28.56 -20.94 -56.45
C GLY A 676 -27.70 -21.03 -57.70
N GLN A 677 -27.27 -19.88 -58.20
CA GLN A 677 -26.25 -19.85 -59.23
C GLN A 677 -24.93 -20.13 -58.50
N ILE A 678 -24.22 -21.21 -58.84
CA ILE A 678 -22.87 -21.51 -58.33
C ILE A 678 -21.71 -21.24 -59.32
N TYR A 679 -20.74 -20.40 -58.96
CA TYR A 679 -19.46 -20.21 -59.65
C TYR A 679 -18.40 -21.06 -58.96
N THR A 680 -17.77 -21.99 -59.66
CA THR A 680 -16.70 -22.83 -59.08
C THR A 680 -15.34 -22.30 -59.52
N PHE A 681 -14.48 -22.00 -58.56
CA PHE A 681 -13.14 -21.51 -58.83
C PHE A 681 -12.34 -22.57 -59.61
N PRO A 682 -11.71 -22.19 -60.74
CA PRO A 682 -10.73 -23.05 -61.41
C PRO A 682 -9.48 -23.20 -60.53
N THR A 683 -8.43 -23.83 -61.04
CA THR A 683 -7.14 -23.83 -60.32
C THR A 683 -6.67 -22.40 -60.07
N PHE A 684 -6.75 -21.94 -58.82
CA PHE A 684 -6.56 -20.54 -58.46
C PHE A 684 -6.05 -20.41 -57.03
N THR A 685 -5.00 -19.60 -56.84
CA THR A 685 -4.40 -19.30 -55.54
C THR A 685 -4.36 -17.80 -55.30
N LEU A 686 -4.71 -17.37 -54.08
CA LEU A 686 -4.73 -15.98 -53.67
C LEU A 686 -3.73 -15.73 -52.53
N PRO A 687 -2.61 -15.02 -52.75
CA PRO A 687 -1.63 -14.71 -51.70
C PRO A 687 -2.19 -13.86 -50.54
N PRO A 688 -1.54 -13.84 -49.36
CA PRO A 688 -1.91 -12.96 -48.24
C PRO A 688 -2.03 -11.50 -48.66
N GLY A 689 -3.11 -10.82 -48.27
CA GLY A 689 -3.36 -9.40 -48.53
C GLY A 689 -3.91 -9.08 -49.92
N GLU A 690 -3.80 -10.00 -50.88
CA GLU A 690 -4.21 -9.84 -52.27
C GLU A 690 -5.72 -10.04 -52.48
N THR A 691 -6.20 -9.52 -53.60
CA THR A 691 -7.62 -9.48 -53.99
C THR A 691 -7.83 -10.07 -55.39
N VAL A 692 -8.97 -10.71 -55.61
CA VAL A 692 -9.48 -11.13 -56.94
C VAL A 692 -10.91 -10.66 -57.13
N VAL A 693 -11.23 -10.18 -58.34
CA VAL A 693 -12.59 -9.80 -58.72
C VAL A 693 -13.17 -10.82 -59.69
N ILE A 694 -14.46 -11.13 -59.55
CA ILE A 694 -15.19 -12.04 -60.45
C ILE A 694 -16.25 -11.21 -61.17
N SER A 695 -16.31 -11.29 -62.50
CA SER A 695 -17.18 -10.46 -63.34
C SER A 695 -17.97 -11.29 -64.35
N ASP A 696 -19.21 -10.90 -64.63
CA ASP A 696 -20.14 -11.59 -65.55
C ASP A 696 -19.99 -11.16 -67.03
N GLU A 697 -19.40 -9.99 -67.29
CA GLU A 697 -18.99 -9.56 -68.65
C GLU A 697 -17.50 -9.84 -68.91
N GLY A 698 -17.17 -10.28 -70.13
CA GLY A 698 -15.78 -10.55 -70.52
C GLY A 698 -14.90 -9.29 -70.53
N GLY A 699 -13.76 -9.33 -69.84
CA GLY A 699 -12.73 -8.28 -69.82
C GLY A 699 -11.34 -8.77 -70.25
N THR A 700 -10.37 -7.85 -70.28
CA THR A 700 -9.00 -8.13 -70.76
C THR A 700 -7.95 -8.25 -69.65
N ASP A 701 -8.30 -7.99 -68.38
CA ASP A 701 -7.38 -8.15 -67.24
C ASP A 701 -7.44 -9.59 -66.72
N THR A 702 -6.62 -10.47 -67.28
CA THR A 702 -6.56 -11.88 -66.85
C THR A 702 -5.68 -12.10 -65.61
N THR A 703 -5.19 -11.02 -64.98
CA THR A 703 -4.28 -11.10 -63.83
C THR A 703 -4.99 -10.89 -62.49
N HIS A 704 -6.04 -10.08 -62.44
CA HIS A 704 -6.80 -9.81 -61.21
C HIS A 704 -8.31 -10.08 -61.34
N ASP A 705 -8.81 -10.35 -62.56
CA ASP A 705 -10.22 -10.64 -62.80
C ASP A 705 -10.43 -12.07 -63.31
N LEU A 706 -11.38 -12.78 -62.68
CA LEU A 706 -11.93 -14.04 -63.16
C LEU A 706 -13.24 -13.76 -63.89
N PHE A 707 -13.32 -14.13 -65.17
CA PHE A 707 -14.51 -13.89 -65.99
C PHE A 707 -15.31 -15.19 -66.16
N ASP A 708 -16.59 -15.17 -65.78
CA ASP A 708 -17.54 -16.15 -66.29
C ASP A 708 -18.03 -15.64 -67.64
N GLN A 709 -17.81 -16.36 -68.74
CA GLN A 709 -18.03 -15.86 -70.11
C GLN A 709 -19.52 -15.73 -70.50
N GLY A 710 -20.36 -15.17 -69.62
CA GLY A 710 -21.79 -14.88 -69.82
C GLY A 710 -22.64 -16.12 -70.11
N ALA A 711 -22.21 -17.31 -69.72
CA ALA A 711 -22.83 -18.57 -70.17
C ALA A 711 -23.38 -19.47 -69.05
N ILE A 712 -23.00 -19.26 -67.78
CA ILE A 712 -23.45 -20.11 -66.66
C ILE A 712 -23.89 -19.26 -65.45
N PHE A 713 -23.30 -18.08 -65.26
CA PHE A 713 -23.60 -17.10 -64.23
C PHE A 713 -24.14 -15.80 -64.82
N ASN A 714 -25.36 -15.43 -64.45
CA ASN A 714 -25.93 -14.12 -64.74
C ASN A 714 -26.47 -13.54 -63.44
N TRP A 715 -25.75 -12.56 -62.89
CA TRP A 715 -26.09 -11.87 -61.64
C TRP A 715 -27.08 -10.71 -61.84
N GLU A 716 -28.00 -10.81 -62.81
CA GLU A 716 -29.03 -9.79 -63.07
C GLU A 716 -29.97 -9.58 -61.85
N TRP A 717 -29.50 -8.82 -60.87
CA TRP A 717 -30.25 -8.38 -59.71
C TRP A 717 -30.99 -7.10 -60.10
N SER A 718 -32.08 -7.25 -60.86
CA SER A 718 -32.89 -6.10 -61.30
C SER A 718 -33.21 -5.18 -60.12
N ASN A 719 -32.76 -3.91 -60.19
CA ASN A 719 -32.90 -2.85 -59.19
C ASN A 719 -34.03 -3.10 -58.17
N GLY A 720 -33.71 -3.70 -57.02
CA GLY A 720 -34.64 -3.90 -55.90
C GLY A 720 -34.94 -5.35 -55.47
N GLY A 721 -34.13 -6.35 -55.84
CA GLY A 721 -34.22 -7.73 -55.30
C GLY A 721 -33.42 -7.97 -54.02
N THR A 722 -33.82 -8.95 -53.21
CA THR A 722 -33.09 -9.46 -52.03
C THR A 722 -32.33 -10.74 -52.38
N GLY A 723 -31.08 -10.88 -51.95
CA GLY A 723 -30.26 -12.07 -52.23
C GLY A 723 -29.04 -12.21 -51.32
N ASP A 724 -28.38 -13.36 -51.37
CA ASP A 724 -27.17 -13.71 -50.62
C ASP A 724 -26.08 -14.28 -51.52
N LEU A 725 -24.84 -14.09 -51.11
CA LEU A 725 -23.65 -14.63 -51.76
C LEU A 725 -22.83 -15.39 -50.72
N ASN A 726 -22.65 -16.69 -50.93
CA ASN A 726 -21.96 -17.60 -50.02
C ASN A 726 -20.68 -18.12 -50.66
N LEU A 727 -19.54 -17.93 -49.99
CA LEU A 727 -18.27 -18.56 -50.34
C LEU A 727 -18.14 -19.87 -49.56
N ILE A 728 -18.04 -20.98 -50.29
CA ILE A 728 -18.00 -22.34 -49.74
C ILE A 728 -16.69 -22.98 -50.20
N ASP A 729 -15.95 -23.59 -49.28
CA ASP A 729 -14.72 -24.30 -49.62
C ASP A 729 -14.99 -25.60 -50.39
N ALA A 730 -13.93 -26.21 -50.94
CA ALA A 730 -14.02 -27.46 -51.69
C ALA A 730 -14.56 -28.66 -50.87
N SER A 731 -14.64 -28.55 -49.55
CA SER A 731 -15.22 -29.56 -48.66
C SER A 731 -16.71 -29.38 -48.40
N GLY A 732 -17.31 -28.28 -48.88
CA GLY A 732 -18.72 -27.94 -48.69
C GLY A 732 -18.99 -27.10 -47.43
N ARG A 733 -17.96 -26.54 -46.81
CA ARG A 733 -18.07 -25.68 -45.62
C ARG A 733 -18.17 -24.21 -46.01
N ASN A 734 -19.05 -23.46 -45.35
CA ASN A 734 -19.12 -22.00 -45.50
C ASN A 734 -17.85 -21.35 -44.93
N VAL A 735 -17.20 -20.54 -45.75
CA VAL A 735 -16.02 -19.75 -45.39
C VAL A 735 -16.42 -18.31 -45.11
N ASP A 736 -17.29 -17.74 -45.94
CA ASP A 736 -17.79 -16.37 -45.78
C ASP A 736 -19.15 -16.17 -46.48
N TYR A 737 -19.95 -15.18 -46.07
CA TYR A 737 -21.18 -14.79 -46.78
C TYR A 737 -21.49 -13.29 -46.69
N VAL A 738 -22.24 -12.78 -47.68
CA VAL A 738 -22.82 -11.42 -47.63
C VAL A 738 -24.25 -11.41 -48.14
N ARG A 739 -25.11 -10.56 -47.54
CA ARG A 739 -26.50 -10.38 -47.96
C ARG A 739 -26.75 -8.97 -48.53
N PHE A 740 -27.65 -8.92 -49.51
CA PHE A 740 -28.16 -7.69 -50.11
C PHE A 740 -29.65 -7.58 -49.83
N VAL A 741 -30.08 -6.48 -49.20
CA VAL A 741 -31.48 -6.21 -48.87
C VAL A 741 -31.93 -4.88 -49.48
N SER A 742 -33.11 -4.85 -50.11
CA SER A 742 -33.66 -3.62 -50.71
C SER A 742 -34.87 -3.02 -49.98
N ARG A 743 -35.51 -3.75 -49.05
CA ARG A 743 -36.45 -3.28 -48.01
C ARG A 743 -37.09 -4.50 -47.35
N VAL A 744 -37.23 -4.47 -46.02
CA VAL A 744 -38.04 -5.35 -45.14
C VAL A 744 -38.92 -6.34 -45.91
N VAL A 745 -38.44 -7.58 -46.06
CA VAL A 745 -39.28 -8.74 -46.38
C VAL A 745 -38.91 -9.86 -45.42
N THR A 746 -39.94 -10.32 -44.72
CA THR A 746 -39.91 -11.42 -43.75
C THR A 746 -39.77 -12.76 -44.47
N THR A 747 -38.78 -13.56 -44.04
CA THR A 747 -38.43 -14.95 -44.43
C THR A 747 -37.52 -15.12 -45.65
N HIS A 748 -36.23 -15.34 -45.39
CA HIS A 748 -35.22 -15.82 -46.34
C HIS A 748 -34.58 -17.10 -45.77
N GLN A 749 -34.24 -18.09 -46.60
CA GLN A 749 -33.61 -19.33 -46.11
C GLN A 749 -32.15 -19.08 -45.70
N LEU A 750 -31.68 -19.81 -44.68
CA LEU A 750 -30.32 -19.77 -44.17
C LEU A 750 -29.27 -20.09 -45.26
N PRO A 751 -28.05 -19.55 -45.17
CA PRO A 751 -26.93 -19.90 -46.04
C PRO A 751 -26.75 -21.42 -46.17
N SER A 752 -26.49 -21.93 -47.38
CA SER A 752 -26.23 -23.36 -47.56
C SER A 752 -24.77 -23.71 -47.34
N GLY A 753 -24.50 -24.73 -46.52
CA GLY A 753 -23.15 -25.25 -46.25
C GLY A 753 -23.06 -25.75 -44.81
N SER A 754 -22.07 -26.59 -44.48
CA SER A 754 -21.86 -27.06 -43.10
C SER A 754 -20.76 -26.23 -42.40
N GLY A 755 -21.12 -25.46 -41.37
CA GLY A 755 -20.19 -24.66 -40.54
C GLY A 755 -20.52 -23.16 -40.49
N GLY A 756 -20.21 -22.50 -39.37
CA GLY A 756 -20.40 -21.06 -39.17
C GLY A 756 -19.23 -20.24 -39.75
N ALA A 757 -19.54 -19.26 -40.59
CA ALA A 757 -18.57 -18.36 -41.20
C ALA A 757 -18.21 -17.19 -40.27
N TRP A 758 -17.01 -16.61 -40.48
CA TRP A 758 -16.43 -15.52 -39.71
C TRP A 758 -17.28 -14.23 -39.79
N MET A 759 -17.71 -13.67 -38.65
CA MET A 759 -18.32 -12.34 -38.58
C MET A 759 -17.26 -11.33 -38.10
N GLN A 760 -16.77 -10.47 -39.00
CA GLN A 760 -16.11 -9.22 -38.62
C GLN A 760 -16.94 -8.04 -39.16
N PRO A 761 -17.06 -6.92 -38.43
CA PRO A 761 -17.67 -5.71 -38.94
C PRO A 761 -16.68 -4.89 -39.78
N GLU A 762 -17.08 -4.42 -40.97
CA GLU A 762 -16.39 -3.32 -41.67
C GLU A 762 -17.42 -2.24 -42.04
N VAL A 763 -17.07 -0.97 -41.82
CA VAL A 763 -17.97 0.20 -41.93
C VAL A 763 -17.55 1.14 -43.09
N ARG A 764 -18.40 1.16 -44.16
CA ARG A 764 -18.72 2.22 -45.19
C ARG A 764 -17.66 2.66 -46.26
N SER A 765 -17.97 3.12 -47.50
CA SER A 765 -19.16 3.33 -48.39
C SER A 765 -18.69 3.86 -49.80
N PRO A 766 -19.49 3.82 -50.91
CA PRO A 766 -20.10 5.05 -51.45
C PRO A 766 -21.51 4.89 -52.11
N SER A 767 -22.01 5.99 -52.68
CA SER A 767 -23.41 6.33 -53.00
C SER A 767 -24.05 5.59 -54.19
N SER A 768 -24.89 4.57 -53.91
CA SER A 768 -25.84 3.91 -54.84
C SER A 768 -26.92 3.22 -53.98
N PRO A 769 -28.18 2.99 -54.41
CA PRO A 769 -29.26 2.61 -53.50
C PRO A 769 -29.20 1.19 -52.93
N LEU A 770 -28.17 0.40 -53.22
CA LEU A 770 -27.96 -0.94 -52.65
C LEU A 770 -26.72 -0.94 -51.76
N SER A 771 -26.85 -1.44 -50.53
CA SER A 771 -25.75 -1.56 -49.56
C SER A 771 -25.55 -3.03 -49.18
N LEU A 772 -24.29 -3.49 -49.17
CA LEU A 772 -23.89 -4.75 -48.57
C LEU A 772 -24.13 -4.73 -47.06
N SER A 773 -24.75 -5.77 -46.50
CA SER A 773 -24.90 -5.99 -45.06
C SER A 773 -24.48 -7.41 -44.70
N ARG A 774 -23.66 -7.55 -43.66
CA ARG A 774 -23.37 -8.84 -42.99
C ARG A 774 -24.27 -9.07 -41.78
N ASP A 775 -25.09 -8.08 -41.46
CA ASP A 775 -26.03 -8.05 -40.35
C ASP A 775 -27.44 -8.45 -40.84
N GLU A 776 -28.12 -9.34 -40.09
CA GLU A 776 -29.51 -9.76 -40.32
C GLU A 776 -30.55 -8.79 -39.71
N SER A 777 -30.12 -7.72 -39.03
CA SER A 777 -31.01 -6.79 -38.34
C SER A 777 -31.74 -5.82 -39.28
N ASP A 778 -33.07 -5.80 -39.14
CA ASP A 778 -34.01 -5.16 -40.05
C ASP A 778 -34.55 -3.85 -39.47
N LEU A 779 -33.71 -2.80 -39.26
CA LEU A 779 -34.20 -1.48 -38.81
C LEU A 779 -33.53 -0.26 -39.48
N ALA A 780 -34.35 0.75 -39.73
CA ALA A 780 -34.12 1.88 -40.63
C ALA A 780 -33.02 2.88 -40.20
N ARG A 781 -32.17 3.27 -41.15
CA ARG A 781 -31.15 4.32 -40.98
C ARG A 781 -31.74 5.74 -41.12
N THR A 782 -31.45 6.63 -40.18
CA THR A 782 -31.54 8.09 -40.37
C THR A 782 -30.26 8.81 -39.93
N GLY A 783 -29.74 9.67 -40.82
CA GLY A 783 -29.09 10.95 -40.49
C GLY A 783 -27.66 10.95 -39.94
N LEU A 784 -26.67 11.08 -40.83
CA LEU A 784 -25.26 11.32 -40.52
C LEU A 784 -24.98 12.68 -39.85
N GLY A 785 -24.05 12.66 -38.89
CA GLY A 785 -23.09 13.71 -38.52
C GLY A 785 -22.09 13.07 -37.55
N LEU A 786 -20.80 12.93 -37.82
CA LEU A 786 -19.83 14.00 -38.06
C LEU A 786 -18.61 13.50 -38.88
N SER A 787 -17.83 14.49 -39.28
CA SER A 787 -16.91 14.55 -40.42
C SER A 787 -15.49 14.02 -40.20
N ALA A 788 -14.85 13.68 -41.32
CA ALA A 788 -13.43 13.34 -41.45
C ALA A 788 -12.47 14.38 -40.86
N ALA A 789 -11.84 14.04 -39.73
CA ALA A 789 -10.50 14.49 -39.32
C ALA A 789 -10.09 13.81 -37.99
N ALA A 790 -9.64 12.55 -38.05
CA ALA A 790 -8.75 11.97 -37.03
C ALA A 790 -8.00 10.79 -37.66
N THR A 791 -6.76 11.04 -38.02
CA THR A 791 -5.76 10.05 -38.43
C THR A 791 -5.02 9.60 -37.18
N THR A 792 -5.46 8.50 -36.56
CA THR A 792 -4.67 7.59 -35.70
C THR A 792 -5.61 6.51 -35.15
N LEU A 793 -5.25 5.24 -35.35
CA LEU A 793 -5.84 4.08 -34.68
C LEU A 793 -5.27 4.00 -33.26
N PRO A 794 -6.08 3.83 -32.20
CA PRO A 794 -5.59 3.33 -30.93
C PRO A 794 -5.59 1.81 -30.93
N SER A 795 -4.45 1.26 -30.52
CA SER A 795 -4.23 -0.12 -30.11
C SER A 795 -4.95 -0.43 -28.80
N GLY A 796 -5.47 -1.65 -28.66
CA GLY A 796 -5.84 -2.24 -27.36
C GLY A 796 -7.33 -2.16 -27.02
N THR A 797 -8.01 -3.30 -27.23
CA THR A 797 -9.18 -3.83 -26.50
C THR A 797 -10.45 -2.96 -26.40
N ALA A 798 -11.46 -3.26 -27.24
CA ALA A 798 -12.90 -3.25 -26.88
C ALA A 798 -13.79 -3.42 -28.14
N ASP A 799 -14.43 -4.57 -28.30
CA ASP A 799 -15.72 -4.65 -29.00
C ASP A 799 -16.73 -5.37 -28.10
N ARG A 800 -17.09 -4.70 -26.99
CA ARG A 800 -18.27 -4.97 -26.15
C ARG A 800 -19.43 -4.08 -26.58
N THR A 801 -19.75 -4.01 -27.87
CA THR A 801 -20.90 -3.20 -28.29
C THR A 801 -22.24 -3.93 -28.22
N ASN A 802 -22.22 -5.23 -27.88
CA ASN A 802 -23.39 -6.09 -27.66
C ASN A 802 -23.28 -7.06 -26.46
N ALA A 803 -22.26 -6.95 -25.60
CA ALA A 803 -22.15 -7.82 -24.42
C ALA A 803 -22.93 -7.19 -23.26
N THR A 804 -23.94 -7.88 -22.75
CA THR A 804 -24.75 -7.48 -21.60
C THR A 804 -23.96 -7.73 -20.30
N ASP A 805 -23.12 -8.77 -20.26
CA ASP A 805 -22.18 -9.05 -19.17
C ASP A 805 -20.75 -9.47 -19.61
N ARG A 806 -19.94 -9.99 -18.67
CA ARG A 806 -18.54 -10.42 -18.88
C ARG A 806 -18.39 -11.85 -19.44
N PHE A 807 -19.46 -12.64 -19.49
CA PHE A 807 -19.51 -14.04 -19.93
C PHE A 807 -20.48 -14.31 -21.10
N GLU A 808 -21.05 -13.28 -21.71
CA GLU A 808 -21.95 -13.32 -22.90
C GLU A 808 -21.53 -14.20 -24.10
N ASP A 809 -20.34 -14.83 -24.10
CA ASP A 809 -19.95 -15.78 -25.13
C ASP A 809 -20.25 -17.25 -24.78
N ASN A 810 -20.75 -17.52 -23.57
CA ASN A 810 -20.97 -18.84 -22.98
C ASN A 810 -22.30 -19.52 -23.39
N ASP A 811 -23.01 -19.04 -24.42
CA ASP A 811 -24.31 -19.55 -24.95
C ASP A 811 -24.39 -21.03 -25.36
N THR A 812 -23.30 -21.77 -25.21
CA THR A 812 -23.24 -23.18 -25.56
C THR A 812 -22.45 -23.98 -24.53
N PRO A 813 -22.77 -25.27 -24.32
CA PRO A 813 -22.04 -26.13 -23.38
C PRO A 813 -20.54 -26.25 -23.68
N ARG A 814 -20.13 -25.97 -24.92
CA ARG A 814 -18.73 -26.03 -25.38
C ARG A 814 -17.92 -24.78 -25.00
N ARG A 815 -18.60 -23.67 -24.72
CA ARG A 815 -18.00 -22.38 -24.32
C ARG A 815 -18.11 -22.12 -22.82
N ALA A 816 -18.82 -23.00 -22.11
CA ALA A 816 -19.00 -22.94 -20.67
C ALA A 816 -17.66 -22.86 -19.89
N PRO A 817 -17.39 -21.77 -19.14
CA PRO A 817 -16.28 -21.71 -18.19
C PRO A 817 -16.36 -22.86 -17.18
N ILE A 818 -15.21 -23.42 -16.81
CA ILE A 818 -15.12 -24.62 -15.96
C ILE A 818 -14.53 -24.25 -14.60
N PHE A 819 -15.23 -24.64 -13.54
CA PHE A 819 -14.85 -24.45 -12.15
C PHE A 819 -14.50 -25.79 -11.50
N ALA A 820 -13.47 -25.75 -10.67
CA ALA A 820 -12.92 -26.91 -9.97
C ALA A 820 -13.37 -27.00 -8.52
N ASP A 821 -13.97 -25.95 -7.96
CA ASP A 821 -14.48 -25.81 -6.59
C ASP A 821 -15.77 -24.97 -6.60
N SER A 822 -16.33 -24.67 -5.42
CA SER A 822 -17.47 -23.76 -5.29
C SER A 822 -17.15 -22.39 -5.91
N VAL A 823 -18.11 -21.76 -6.59
CA VAL A 823 -17.92 -20.46 -7.23
C VAL A 823 -19.14 -19.58 -7.09
N LEU A 824 -18.93 -18.31 -6.71
CA LEU A 824 -19.91 -17.24 -6.79
C LEU A 824 -19.54 -16.28 -7.93
N LEU A 825 -20.44 -16.09 -8.87
CA LEU A 825 -20.31 -15.20 -10.02
C LEU A 825 -21.35 -14.09 -9.89
N THR A 826 -20.91 -12.85 -9.77
CA THR A 826 -21.82 -11.70 -9.71
C THR A 826 -21.94 -10.98 -11.05
N ASP A 827 -22.98 -10.15 -11.16
CA ASP A 827 -23.25 -9.20 -12.24
C ASP A 827 -23.44 -9.86 -13.63
N LEU A 828 -24.14 -10.99 -13.69
CA LEU A 828 -24.49 -11.69 -14.93
C LEU A 828 -25.84 -11.19 -15.48
N ALA A 829 -26.12 -11.42 -16.76
CA ALA A 829 -27.36 -10.98 -17.38
C ALA A 829 -27.91 -11.94 -18.44
N ILE A 830 -29.23 -12.13 -18.44
CA ILE A 830 -30.02 -12.79 -19.49
C ILE A 830 -30.91 -11.72 -20.15
N ASP A 831 -30.91 -11.61 -21.49
CA ASP A 831 -31.71 -10.68 -22.29
C ASP A 831 -32.59 -11.39 -23.33
N ALA A 832 -33.84 -10.94 -23.44
CA ALA A 832 -34.89 -11.50 -24.29
C ALA A 832 -35.09 -10.71 -25.59
N ARG A 833 -34.10 -9.91 -25.99
CA ARG A 833 -34.17 -9.06 -27.19
C ARG A 833 -34.20 -9.84 -28.52
N ASP A 834 -34.09 -11.16 -28.51
CA ASP A 834 -34.19 -12.02 -29.71
C ASP A 834 -35.46 -12.89 -29.71
N THR A 835 -36.35 -12.68 -30.69
CA THR A 835 -37.62 -13.42 -30.78
C THR A 835 -37.50 -14.84 -31.37
N ALA A 836 -36.31 -15.43 -31.38
CA ALA A 836 -36.11 -16.84 -31.72
C ALA A 836 -34.88 -17.45 -31.04
N ALA A 837 -35.11 -18.01 -29.85
CA ALA A 837 -34.23 -18.77 -28.96
C ALA A 837 -33.51 -17.94 -27.89
N GLU A 838 -33.66 -18.42 -26.66
CA GLU A 838 -33.30 -17.85 -25.36
C GLU A 838 -31.81 -17.46 -25.30
N ASP A 839 -31.52 -16.32 -24.65
CA ASP A 839 -30.19 -16.02 -24.11
C ASP A 839 -29.95 -16.96 -22.91
N GLU A 840 -28.85 -17.72 -22.94
CA GLU A 840 -28.64 -18.88 -22.07
C GLU A 840 -27.17 -19.03 -21.65
N ASP A 841 -26.89 -18.80 -20.39
CA ASP A 841 -25.53 -18.96 -19.87
C ASP A 841 -25.20 -20.41 -19.53
N TRP A 842 -24.08 -20.93 -20.03
CA TRP A 842 -23.57 -22.24 -19.63
C TRP A 842 -22.32 -22.16 -18.75
N PHE A 843 -22.27 -22.98 -17.69
CA PHE A 843 -21.14 -23.12 -16.76
C PHE A 843 -20.79 -24.61 -16.57
N GLY A 844 -19.56 -24.90 -16.17
CA GLY A 844 -19.06 -26.26 -15.90
C GLY A 844 -18.57 -26.42 -14.48
N ILE A 845 -18.92 -27.52 -13.82
CA ILE A 845 -18.43 -27.87 -12.49
C ILE A 845 -17.90 -29.30 -12.50
N ILE A 846 -16.69 -29.52 -12.01
CA ILE A 846 -16.19 -30.86 -11.78
C ILE A 846 -16.93 -31.43 -10.55
N LEU A 847 -17.24 -32.72 -10.50
CA LEU A 847 -17.76 -33.38 -9.29
C LEU A 847 -17.02 -34.69 -9.09
N LEU A 848 -16.69 -35.03 -7.84
CA LEU A 848 -16.17 -36.33 -7.44
C LEU A 848 -17.29 -37.23 -6.90
N ALA A 849 -17.07 -38.54 -6.90
CA ALA A 849 -18.01 -39.52 -6.42
C ALA A 849 -18.27 -39.35 -4.91
N GLY A 850 -19.47 -38.83 -4.60
CA GLY A 850 -19.90 -38.55 -3.23
C GLY A 850 -20.15 -37.06 -2.95
N ASP A 851 -19.72 -36.17 -3.82
CA ASP A 851 -19.96 -34.72 -3.70
C ASP A 851 -21.47 -34.42 -3.76
N ALA A 852 -21.95 -33.55 -2.88
CA ALA A 852 -23.26 -32.91 -3.04
C ALA A 852 -23.06 -31.59 -3.80
N LEU A 853 -24.02 -31.23 -4.66
CA LEU A 853 -23.98 -30.00 -5.45
C LEU A 853 -25.21 -29.16 -5.13
N PHE A 854 -24.97 -27.87 -4.88
CA PHE A 854 -25.94 -26.81 -4.76
C PHE A 854 -25.68 -25.78 -5.88
N VAL A 855 -26.73 -25.30 -6.53
CA VAL A 855 -26.63 -24.26 -7.55
C VAL A 855 -27.73 -23.26 -7.26
N HIS A 856 -27.40 -21.98 -7.24
CA HIS A 856 -28.31 -20.90 -6.90
C HIS A 856 -28.12 -19.69 -7.80
N ALA A 857 -29.19 -19.21 -8.43
CA ALA A 857 -29.20 -17.96 -9.17
C ALA A 857 -30.06 -16.93 -8.43
N LEU A 858 -29.45 -15.84 -7.97
CA LEU A 858 -30.07 -14.68 -7.32
C LEU A 858 -30.41 -13.62 -8.37
N PHE A 859 -31.66 -13.16 -8.49
CA PHE A 859 -32.04 -12.22 -9.56
C PHE A 859 -33.21 -11.31 -9.17
N ASP A 860 -33.42 -10.20 -9.90
CA ASP A 860 -34.54 -9.28 -9.68
C ASP A 860 -35.83 -9.80 -10.33
N VAL A 861 -36.70 -10.38 -9.51
CA VAL A 861 -38.03 -10.90 -9.93
C VAL A 861 -38.92 -9.89 -10.66
N ALA A 862 -38.67 -8.57 -10.59
CA ALA A 862 -39.43 -7.58 -11.34
C ALA A 862 -39.23 -7.66 -12.87
N GLN A 863 -38.16 -8.32 -13.33
CA GLN A 863 -37.76 -8.36 -14.75
C GLN A 863 -38.04 -9.70 -15.45
N GLY A 864 -38.40 -10.75 -14.70
CA GLY A 864 -38.89 -12.05 -15.20
C GLY A 864 -38.30 -13.25 -14.47
N GLU A 865 -38.83 -14.45 -14.72
CA GLU A 865 -38.42 -15.70 -14.05
C GLU A 865 -37.21 -16.35 -14.75
N LEU A 866 -36.25 -16.89 -13.99
CA LEU A 866 -35.12 -17.69 -14.51
C LEU A 866 -35.30 -19.18 -14.19
N ALA A 867 -34.73 -20.04 -15.04
CA ALA A 867 -34.59 -21.47 -14.82
C ALA A 867 -33.11 -21.88 -14.83
N VAL A 868 -32.79 -22.91 -14.04
CA VAL A 868 -31.46 -23.49 -13.94
C VAL A 868 -31.53 -24.99 -14.23
N GLU A 869 -30.66 -25.48 -15.09
CA GLU A 869 -30.60 -26.88 -15.53
C GLU A 869 -29.21 -27.46 -15.31
N LEU A 870 -29.14 -28.74 -14.90
CA LEU A 870 -27.89 -29.48 -14.72
C LEU A 870 -27.81 -30.64 -15.72
N TYR A 871 -26.64 -30.87 -16.31
CA TYR A 871 -26.36 -31.93 -17.28
C TYR A 871 -25.17 -32.79 -16.83
N ALA A 872 -25.26 -34.10 -17.09
CA ALA A 872 -24.21 -35.06 -16.78
C ALA A 872 -23.05 -35.00 -17.79
N PRO A 873 -21.85 -35.52 -17.43
CA PRO A 873 -20.70 -35.55 -18.32
C PRO A 873 -21.00 -36.27 -19.64
N GLY A 874 -20.91 -35.53 -20.75
CA GLY A 874 -21.07 -36.07 -22.11
C GLY A 874 -22.52 -36.28 -22.60
N GLU A 875 -23.52 -35.80 -21.87
CA GLU A 875 -24.94 -35.83 -22.26
C GLU A 875 -25.58 -34.43 -22.23
N GLU A 876 -25.25 -33.56 -23.18
CA GLU A 876 -25.85 -32.20 -23.26
C GLU A 876 -27.19 -32.13 -24.02
N GLU A 877 -27.82 -33.28 -24.31
CA GLU A 877 -29.12 -33.34 -24.99
C GLU A 877 -30.33 -33.31 -24.04
N ALA A 878 -30.15 -33.58 -22.74
CA ALA A 878 -31.22 -33.55 -21.74
C ALA A 878 -30.69 -33.29 -20.31
N PRO A 879 -31.33 -32.39 -19.52
CA PRO A 879 -30.90 -32.13 -18.15
C PRO A 879 -31.23 -33.30 -17.21
N ILE A 880 -30.30 -33.60 -16.30
CA ILE A 880 -30.46 -34.59 -15.23
C ILE A 880 -31.23 -34.02 -14.02
N ALA A 881 -31.26 -32.70 -13.89
CA ALA A 881 -32.09 -31.99 -12.93
C ALA A 881 -32.37 -30.56 -13.42
N THR A 882 -33.52 -30.01 -13.02
CA THR A 882 -34.00 -28.69 -13.41
C THR A 882 -34.65 -28.00 -12.22
N GLY A 883 -34.34 -26.74 -11.98
CA GLY A 883 -35.03 -25.84 -11.04
C GLY A 883 -35.64 -24.65 -11.80
N VAL A 884 -36.87 -24.27 -11.45
CA VAL A 884 -37.58 -23.12 -12.05
C VAL A 884 -38.13 -22.29 -10.90
N SER A 885 -38.00 -20.98 -10.94
CA SER A 885 -38.55 -20.09 -9.90
C SER A 885 -40.07 -20.23 -9.79
N THR A 886 -40.62 -20.28 -8.56
CA THR A 886 -42.07 -20.16 -8.32
C THR A 886 -42.44 -18.75 -7.85
N SER A 887 -43.67 -18.33 -8.15
CA SER A 887 -44.15 -16.94 -8.14
C SER A 887 -44.29 -16.25 -6.76
N ASP A 888 -43.41 -16.50 -5.79
CA ASP A 888 -43.52 -15.99 -4.42
C ASP A 888 -42.18 -15.71 -3.73
N GLY A 889 -41.28 -14.95 -4.35
CA GLY A 889 -40.32 -14.06 -3.65
C GLY A 889 -39.39 -14.67 -2.57
N SER A 890 -39.31 -15.99 -2.46
CA SER A 890 -38.38 -16.73 -1.60
C SER A 890 -38.06 -18.06 -2.27
N LEU A 891 -36.76 -18.30 -2.46
CA LEU A 891 -36.06 -19.47 -2.99
C LEU A 891 -35.95 -19.62 -4.52
N ALA A 892 -34.70 -19.42 -4.96
CA ALA A 892 -33.84 -20.48 -5.42
C ALA A 892 -34.40 -21.40 -6.49
N ALA A 893 -33.81 -21.33 -7.69
CA ALA A 893 -33.56 -22.55 -8.44
C ALA A 893 -32.48 -23.39 -7.71
N ALA A 894 -32.70 -23.71 -6.43
CA ALA A 894 -31.86 -24.64 -5.69
C ALA A 894 -32.02 -25.99 -6.35
N LEU A 895 -31.03 -26.36 -7.13
CA LEU A 895 -30.82 -27.76 -7.45
C LEU A 895 -30.25 -28.42 -6.20
N SER A 896 -31.07 -28.63 -5.15
CA SER A 896 -30.69 -29.53 -4.05
C SER A 896 -30.77 -30.95 -4.57
N ALA A 897 -29.74 -31.37 -5.31
CA ALA A 897 -29.66 -32.74 -5.78
C ALA A 897 -29.28 -33.62 -4.59
N LEU A 898 -30.28 -33.91 -3.74
CA LEU A 898 -30.29 -34.86 -2.64
C LEU A 898 -29.54 -36.13 -3.05
N THR A 899 -28.32 -36.27 -2.52
CA THR A 899 -27.60 -37.54 -2.33
C THR A 899 -27.86 -38.58 -3.41
N GLN A 900 -27.48 -38.31 -4.66
CA GLN A 900 -27.26 -39.37 -5.64
C GLN A 900 -25.76 -39.66 -5.72
N SER A 901 -25.42 -40.94 -5.86
CA SER A 901 -24.05 -41.36 -6.11
C SER A 901 -23.63 -40.89 -7.50
N TRP A 902 -23.16 -39.66 -7.61
CA TRP A 902 -22.57 -39.12 -8.82
C TRP A 902 -21.29 -39.91 -9.16
N GLY A 903 -21.02 -40.09 -10.45
CA GLY A 903 -19.70 -40.53 -10.90
C GLY A 903 -18.80 -39.33 -11.10
N ASP A 904 -17.49 -39.53 -10.99
CA ASP A 904 -16.49 -38.51 -11.29
C ASP A 904 -16.70 -37.92 -12.69
N GLY A 905 -16.69 -36.60 -12.82
CA GLY A 905 -16.76 -35.98 -14.15
C GLY A 905 -17.06 -34.48 -14.17
N LEU A 906 -17.12 -33.92 -15.38
CA LEU A 906 -17.48 -32.54 -15.66
C LEU A 906 -18.98 -32.41 -15.93
N TYR A 907 -19.71 -31.84 -14.98
CA TYR A 907 -21.13 -31.53 -15.08
C TYR A 907 -21.32 -30.13 -15.66
N ARG A 908 -22.46 -29.86 -16.31
CA ARG A 908 -22.78 -28.53 -16.85
C ARG A 908 -24.01 -27.95 -16.19
N VAL A 909 -23.93 -26.68 -15.82
CA VAL A 909 -25.04 -25.85 -15.34
C VAL A 909 -25.45 -24.92 -16.49
N ARG A 910 -26.74 -24.76 -16.74
CA ARG A 910 -27.30 -23.83 -17.71
C ARG A 910 -28.30 -22.93 -17.01
N VAL A 911 -28.20 -21.61 -17.20
CA VAL A 911 -29.16 -20.62 -16.70
C VAL A 911 -29.88 -20.03 -17.91
N LEU A 912 -31.21 -19.94 -17.85
CA LEU A 912 -32.02 -19.46 -18.98
C LEU A 912 -33.26 -18.70 -18.54
N GLY A 913 -33.68 -17.71 -19.34
CA GLY A 913 -34.87 -16.91 -19.09
C GLY A 913 -36.17 -17.64 -19.41
N VAL A 914 -37.06 -17.83 -18.43
CA VAL A 914 -38.36 -18.48 -18.64
C VAL A 914 -39.27 -17.58 -19.47
N ALA A 915 -39.73 -18.08 -20.62
CA ALA A 915 -40.61 -17.37 -21.55
C ALA A 915 -40.02 -16.04 -22.08
N GLY A 916 -38.69 -15.95 -22.19
CA GLY A 916 -38.01 -14.73 -22.61
C GLY A 916 -38.00 -13.66 -21.52
N ALA A 917 -37.70 -14.05 -20.29
CA ALA A 917 -37.39 -13.13 -19.20
C ALA A 917 -36.07 -12.40 -19.48
N ILE A 918 -35.98 -11.13 -19.05
CA ILE A 918 -34.74 -10.36 -19.00
C ILE A 918 -34.38 -10.24 -17.53
N ASN A 919 -33.15 -10.56 -17.13
CA ASN A 919 -32.76 -10.38 -15.74
C ASN A 919 -31.26 -10.19 -15.56
N SER A 920 -30.88 -9.47 -14.52
CA SER A 920 -29.52 -9.54 -13.97
C SER A 920 -29.50 -10.55 -12.84
N TYR A 921 -28.46 -11.37 -12.77
CA TYR A 921 -28.37 -12.40 -11.75
C TYR A 921 -26.94 -12.65 -11.25
N ASP A 922 -26.84 -13.12 -10.02
CA ASP A 922 -25.62 -13.68 -9.45
C ASP A 922 -25.78 -15.21 -9.37
N LEU A 923 -24.77 -15.96 -9.79
CA LEU A 923 -24.77 -17.43 -9.81
C LEU A 923 -23.78 -18.00 -8.80
N ASP A 924 -24.28 -18.75 -7.83
CA ASP A 924 -23.50 -19.59 -6.94
C ASP A 924 -23.60 -21.07 -7.35
N ILE A 925 -22.47 -21.76 -7.38
CA ILE A 925 -22.35 -23.20 -7.60
C ILE A 925 -21.51 -23.73 -6.44
N ALA A 926 -22.12 -24.35 -5.44
CA ALA A 926 -21.45 -24.80 -4.21
C ALA A 926 -21.43 -26.33 -4.05
N ARG A 927 -20.31 -26.89 -3.56
CA ARG A 927 -20.22 -28.31 -3.17
C ARG A 927 -20.49 -28.49 -1.66
N ASP A 928 -21.41 -29.40 -1.32
CA ASP A 928 -21.90 -29.78 0.03
C ASP A 928 -22.62 -28.69 0.85
N PRO A 929 -23.96 -28.53 0.69
CA PRO A 929 -24.73 -27.52 1.41
C PRO A 929 -25.19 -27.93 2.81
N SER A 930 -24.87 -29.13 3.31
CA SER A 930 -25.34 -29.58 4.64
C SER A 930 -24.33 -29.35 5.77
N ALA A 931 -23.22 -28.67 5.50
CA ALA A 931 -22.17 -28.39 6.47
C ALA A 931 -22.23 -26.98 7.08
N GLY A 932 -23.19 -26.12 6.71
CA GLY A 932 -23.33 -24.79 7.33
C GLY A 932 -24.50 -23.97 6.80
N ASP A 933 -25.75 -24.39 7.06
CA ASP A 933 -26.98 -23.56 7.05
C ASP A 933 -27.72 -23.95 8.32
N CYS A 934 -27.29 -23.40 9.45
CA CYS A 934 -27.73 -23.88 10.76
C CYS A 934 -29.02 -23.20 11.25
N ASP A 935 -29.37 -22.01 10.77
CA ASP A 935 -30.61 -21.32 11.14
C ASP A 935 -31.80 -21.68 10.21
N GLY A 936 -31.52 -22.37 9.10
CA GLY A 936 -32.51 -22.98 8.23
C GLY A 936 -33.32 -21.96 7.44
N ASP A 937 -32.77 -20.77 7.24
CA ASP A 937 -33.37 -19.71 6.42
C ASP A 937 -33.21 -19.99 4.91
N GLY A 938 -32.37 -20.98 4.56
CA GLY A 938 -32.11 -21.41 3.19
C GLY A 938 -30.89 -20.75 2.55
N VAL A 939 -30.10 -19.98 3.33
CA VAL A 939 -28.82 -19.38 2.98
C VAL A 939 -27.73 -20.03 3.85
N PRO A 940 -26.70 -20.68 3.27
CA PRO A 940 -25.60 -21.20 4.07
C PRO A 940 -24.85 -20.09 4.84
N ASP A 941 -24.50 -20.34 6.10
CA ASP A 941 -23.91 -19.42 7.07
C ASP A 941 -22.63 -18.73 6.53
N ILE A 942 -21.84 -19.47 5.75
CA ILE A 942 -20.65 -18.96 5.05
C ILE A 942 -20.93 -17.79 4.10
N PHE A 943 -22.18 -17.63 3.66
CA PHE A 943 -22.64 -16.51 2.82
C PHE A 943 -23.37 -15.44 3.62
N ALA A 944 -23.96 -15.79 4.77
CA ALA A 944 -24.72 -14.84 5.57
C ALA A 944 -23.81 -13.77 6.20
N ILE A 945 -22.59 -14.14 6.61
CA ILE A 945 -21.58 -13.23 7.22
C ILE A 945 -21.02 -12.23 6.20
N PRO A 946 -20.47 -12.63 5.03
CA PRO A 946 -19.81 -11.68 4.12
C PRO A 946 -20.80 -10.77 3.36
N LEU A 947 -22.07 -11.17 3.26
CA LEU A 947 -23.13 -10.39 2.62
C LEU A 947 -23.89 -9.48 3.61
N GLY A 948 -23.52 -9.49 4.90
CA GLY A 948 -24.20 -8.74 5.95
C GLY A 948 -25.66 -9.14 6.15
N LEU A 949 -25.99 -10.40 5.83
CA LEU A 949 -27.33 -10.97 5.98
C LEU A 949 -27.52 -11.66 7.34
N ALA A 950 -26.42 -11.99 8.03
CA ALA A 950 -26.38 -12.43 9.43
C ALA A 950 -25.15 -11.84 10.15
N GLU A 951 -25.25 -11.73 11.47
CA GLU A 951 -24.17 -11.24 12.35
C GLU A 951 -23.31 -12.43 12.85
N ASP A 952 -21.99 -12.24 12.87
CA ASP A 952 -20.97 -13.10 13.50
C ASP A 952 -20.01 -12.14 14.20
N CYS A 953 -20.35 -11.79 15.43
CA CYS A 953 -19.73 -10.69 16.15
C CYS A 953 -18.45 -11.08 16.90
N ASP A 954 -18.25 -12.37 17.21
CA ASP A 954 -17.03 -12.88 17.83
C ASP A 954 -16.05 -13.48 16.82
N GLY A 955 -16.43 -13.56 15.55
CA GLY A 955 -15.57 -13.91 14.42
C GLY A 955 -15.16 -15.38 14.43
N ASP A 956 -15.92 -16.23 15.13
CA ASP A 956 -15.61 -17.66 15.26
C ASP A 956 -16.01 -18.48 14.02
N GLY A 957 -16.70 -17.83 13.06
CA GLY A 957 -17.18 -18.41 11.81
C GLY A 957 -18.57 -19.06 11.90
N THR A 958 -19.24 -18.95 13.05
CA THR A 958 -20.63 -19.35 13.27
C THR A 958 -21.50 -18.11 13.41
N ILE A 959 -22.58 -17.99 12.63
CA ILE A 959 -23.49 -16.85 12.81
C ILE A 959 -24.18 -16.89 14.18
N ASP A 960 -24.43 -15.72 14.76
CA ASP A 960 -24.97 -15.55 16.11
C ASP A 960 -26.29 -16.29 16.29
N SER A 961 -27.17 -16.21 15.28
CA SER A 961 -28.45 -16.91 15.26
C SER A 961 -28.30 -18.43 15.44
N CYS A 962 -27.22 -18.99 14.90
CA CYS A 962 -26.89 -20.39 15.02
C CYS A 962 -26.22 -20.76 16.32
N ALA A 963 -25.35 -19.90 16.85
CA ALA A 963 -24.77 -20.07 18.17
C ALA A 963 -25.88 -20.15 19.23
N VAL A 964 -26.86 -19.24 19.16
CA VAL A 964 -28.04 -19.21 20.03
C VAL A 964 -28.98 -20.39 19.78
N LEU A 965 -29.13 -20.86 18.53
CA LEU A 965 -29.93 -22.04 18.22
C LEU A 965 -29.29 -23.32 18.80
N ALA A 966 -27.96 -23.43 18.71
CA ALA A 966 -27.19 -24.56 19.20
C ALA A 966 -27.14 -24.59 20.74
N ASP A 967 -26.99 -23.42 21.36
CA ASP A 967 -27.04 -23.24 22.81
C ASP A 967 -27.83 -21.98 23.19
N PRO A 968 -29.14 -22.12 23.50
CA PRO A 968 -29.97 -21.00 23.93
C PRO A 968 -29.56 -20.35 25.26
N SER A 969 -28.51 -20.85 25.94
CA SER A 969 -27.95 -20.19 27.11
C SER A 969 -26.92 -19.10 26.78
N LEU A 970 -26.58 -18.94 25.50
CA LEU A 970 -25.68 -17.91 24.98
C LEU A 970 -26.39 -16.58 24.62
N ASP A 971 -27.72 -16.52 24.66
CA ASP A 971 -28.54 -15.29 24.51
C ASP A 971 -29.58 -15.31 25.63
N CYS A 972 -29.19 -14.73 26.76
CA CYS A 972 -29.94 -14.84 28.00
C CYS A 972 -31.20 -13.95 28.03
N ASP A 973 -31.19 -12.83 27.29
CA ASP A 973 -32.30 -11.88 27.24
C ASP A 973 -33.26 -12.12 26.04
N GLY A 974 -32.86 -12.99 25.11
CA GLY A 974 -33.63 -13.45 23.97
C GLY A 974 -33.71 -12.41 22.85
N ASN A 975 -32.74 -11.50 22.77
CA ASN A 975 -32.73 -10.42 21.79
C ASN A 975 -32.15 -10.85 20.43
N GLY A 976 -31.56 -12.05 20.35
CA GLY A 976 -31.02 -12.66 19.14
C GLY A 976 -29.53 -12.38 18.90
N ILE A 977 -28.85 -11.68 19.82
CA ILE A 977 -27.40 -11.43 19.82
C ILE A 977 -26.78 -12.28 20.93
N VAL A 978 -25.56 -12.79 20.72
CA VAL A 978 -24.85 -13.57 21.73
C VAL A 978 -24.34 -12.66 22.86
N ASP A 979 -24.54 -13.09 24.10
CA ASP A 979 -24.13 -12.46 25.36
C ASP A 979 -22.69 -11.91 25.33
N SER A 980 -21.73 -12.72 24.83
CA SER A 980 -20.31 -12.34 24.72
C SER A 980 -20.08 -11.15 23.80
N CYS A 981 -20.86 -11.05 22.73
CA CYS A 981 -20.76 -9.96 21.77
C CYS A 981 -21.37 -8.67 22.30
N GLU A 982 -22.45 -8.77 23.07
CA GLU A 982 -23.00 -7.60 23.74
C GLU A 982 -21.99 -7.03 24.76
N ILE A 983 -21.26 -7.90 25.46
CA ILE A 983 -20.20 -7.50 26.38
C ILE A 983 -19.01 -6.87 25.62
N ALA A 984 -18.56 -7.49 24.52
CA ALA A 984 -17.46 -6.99 23.71
C ALA A 984 -17.77 -5.64 23.04
N ALA A 985 -19.00 -5.46 22.56
CA ALA A 985 -19.50 -4.20 22.00
C ALA A 985 -19.76 -3.12 23.07
N GLY A 986 -19.65 -3.46 24.36
CA GLY A 986 -19.94 -2.57 25.48
C GLY A 986 -21.42 -2.20 25.62
N THR A 987 -22.32 -2.94 24.96
CA THR A 987 -23.77 -2.76 25.04
C THR A 987 -24.37 -3.53 26.22
N ALA A 988 -23.67 -4.55 26.72
CA ALA A 988 -23.92 -5.23 27.99
C ALA A 988 -22.71 -5.13 28.91
N VAL A 989 -22.96 -5.19 30.23
CA VAL A 989 -21.92 -5.13 31.27
C VAL A 989 -21.83 -6.53 31.88
N ASP A 990 -20.61 -7.06 32.04
CA ASP A 990 -20.32 -8.31 32.77
C ASP A 990 -19.24 -8.02 33.80
N CYS A 991 -19.66 -7.69 35.01
CA CYS A 991 -18.74 -7.19 36.03
C CYS A 991 -17.98 -8.31 36.75
N ASN A 992 -18.48 -9.54 36.70
CA ASN A 992 -17.91 -10.69 37.38
C ASN A 992 -17.07 -11.57 36.43
N GLY A 993 -17.07 -11.23 35.14
CA GLY A 993 -16.25 -11.83 34.09
C GLY A 993 -16.64 -13.27 33.79
N ASN A 994 -17.90 -13.63 34.05
CA ASN A 994 -18.38 -14.99 33.86
C ASN A 994 -18.87 -15.27 32.43
N GLY A 995 -18.90 -14.25 31.57
CA GLY A 995 -19.34 -14.31 30.17
C GLY A 995 -20.85 -14.18 29.98
N ILE A 996 -21.60 -13.80 31.02
CA ILE A 996 -23.05 -13.58 31.00
C ILE A 996 -23.31 -12.13 31.42
N PRO A 997 -24.13 -11.36 30.68
CA PRO A 997 -24.53 -10.02 31.07
C PRO A 997 -25.11 -9.94 32.48
N ASP A 998 -24.69 -8.92 33.22
CA ASP A 998 -25.15 -8.57 34.56
C ASP A 998 -26.69 -8.51 34.64
N ALA A 999 -27.35 -7.98 33.60
CA ALA A 999 -28.81 -7.94 33.50
C ALA A 999 -29.45 -9.33 33.55
N CYS A 1000 -28.82 -10.32 32.95
CA CYS A 1000 -29.27 -11.71 32.95
C CYS A 1000 -28.93 -12.45 34.23
N ASP A 1001 -27.80 -12.12 34.84
CA ASP A 1001 -27.47 -12.57 36.20
C ASP A 1001 -28.48 -12.06 37.25
N LEU A 1002 -29.02 -10.85 37.06
CA LEU A 1002 -30.13 -10.31 37.88
C LEU A 1002 -31.47 -10.98 37.58
N ILE A 1003 -31.77 -11.26 36.31
CA ILE A 1003 -33.01 -11.96 35.90
C ILE A 1003 -33.04 -13.40 36.41
N SER A 1004 -31.90 -14.11 36.33
CA SER A 1004 -31.74 -15.48 36.81
C SER A 1004 -31.71 -15.56 38.35
N GLY A 1005 -31.46 -14.42 39.02
CA GLY A 1005 -31.28 -14.31 40.46
C GLY A 1005 -29.94 -14.88 40.95
N ALA A 1006 -28.97 -15.01 40.05
CA ALA A 1006 -27.59 -15.33 40.37
C ALA A 1006 -26.98 -14.20 41.21
N LEU A 1007 -27.30 -12.95 40.88
CA LEU A 1007 -26.85 -11.75 41.58
C LEU A 1007 -28.01 -10.96 42.19
N SER A 1008 -27.68 -10.10 43.16
CA SER A 1008 -28.64 -9.22 43.84
C SER A 1008 -28.41 -7.78 43.40
N ASP A 1009 -29.48 -7.06 43.11
CA ASP A 1009 -29.51 -5.60 42.93
C ASP A 1009 -30.41 -5.03 44.04
N ALA A 1010 -29.79 -4.63 45.14
CA ALA A 1010 -30.51 -4.17 46.33
C ALA A 1010 -30.93 -2.70 46.24
N ASN A 1011 -30.24 -1.89 45.43
CA ASN A 1011 -30.51 -0.45 45.28
C ASN A 1011 -31.46 -0.14 44.10
N GLY A 1012 -31.66 -1.10 43.20
CA GLY A 1012 -32.59 -1.07 42.07
C GLY A 1012 -32.11 -0.23 40.88
N ASP A 1013 -30.81 -0.05 40.74
CA ASP A 1013 -30.21 0.80 39.71
C ASP A 1013 -29.92 0.07 38.39
N GLY A 1014 -30.11 -1.26 38.34
CA GLY A 1014 -29.91 -2.08 37.16
C GLY A 1014 -28.48 -2.61 36.99
N LEU A 1015 -27.58 -2.34 37.94
CA LEU A 1015 -26.28 -3.01 38.07
C LEU A 1015 -26.33 -3.97 39.28
N PRO A 1016 -25.73 -5.16 39.19
CA PRO A 1016 -25.63 -6.04 40.35
C PRO A 1016 -24.79 -5.41 41.47
N ASP A 1017 -25.17 -5.64 42.73
CA ASP A 1017 -24.49 -5.09 43.92
C ASP A 1017 -22.99 -5.44 43.97
N GLU A 1018 -22.60 -6.57 43.35
CA GLU A 1018 -21.19 -6.96 43.26
C GLU A 1018 -20.40 -6.15 42.24
N CYS A 1019 -21.09 -5.55 41.27
CA CYS A 1019 -20.54 -4.64 40.26
C CYS A 1019 -20.45 -3.19 40.74
N ASP A 1020 -21.01 -2.93 41.92
CA ASP A 1020 -21.16 -1.62 42.52
C ASP A 1020 -19.89 -1.27 43.32
N TYR A 1021 -18.78 -1.12 42.59
CA TYR A 1021 -17.45 -1.02 43.19
C TYR A 1021 -17.14 0.38 43.71
N PHE A 1022 -16.89 0.50 45.01
CA PHE A 1022 -16.15 1.60 45.60
C PHE A 1022 -14.65 1.31 45.46
N ILE A 1023 -13.87 2.18 44.84
CA ILE A 1023 -12.42 1.96 44.61
C ILE A 1023 -11.63 3.10 45.24
N ALA A 1024 -10.53 2.76 45.93
CA ALA A 1024 -9.48 3.69 46.30
C ALA A 1024 -8.15 3.22 45.71
N ARG A 1025 -7.58 4.01 44.80
CA ARG A 1025 -6.34 3.68 44.09
C ARG A 1025 -5.27 4.75 44.28
N ALA A 1026 -4.01 4.32 44.34
CA ALA A 1026 -2.89 5.25 44.20
C ALA A 1026 -2.65 5.57 42.72
N GLN A 1027 -2.30 6.81 42.40
CA GLN A 1027 -1.86 7.20 41.06
C GLN A 1027 -0.35 6.90 40.91
N PRO A 1028 0.09 6.35 39.76
CA PRO A 1028 1.52 6.27 39.45
C PRO A 1028 2.17 7.66 39.48
N SER A 1029 3.42 7.71 39.91
CA SER A 1029 4.20 8.94 40.01
C SER A 1029 5.69 8.61 39.88
N GLU A 1030 6.51 9.63 39.71
CA GLU A 1030 7.95 9.49 39.46
C GLU A 1030 8.72 10.62 40.14
N GLY A 1031 9.99 10.36 40.45
CA GLY A 1031 10.88 11.39 40.98
C GLY A 1031 12.33 10.97 41.07
N ALA A 1032 13.22 11.95 41.01
CA ALA A 1032 14.66 11.71 40.99
C ALA A 1032 15.27 11.69 42.41
N PRO A 1033 16.39 10.99 42.63
CA PRO A 1033 17.09 10.98 43.92
C PRO A 1033 17.38 12.39 44.45
N GLY A 1034 16.88 12.72 45.65
CA GLY A 1034 17.05 14.02 46.29
C GLY A 1034 15.96 15.05 45.97
N GLN A 1035 15.03 14.76 45.04
CA GLN A 1035 13.91 15.64 44.74
C GLN A 1035 12.98 15.78 45.95
N THR A 1036 12.55 17.01 46.25
CA THR A 1036 11.62 17.30 47.34
C THR A 1036 10.26 17.74 46.83
N GLY A 1037 9.20 17.39 47.56
CA GLY A 1037 7.85 17.88 47.29
C GLY A 1037 7.14 17.28 46.05
N VAL A 1038 7.48 16.06 45.65
CA VAL A 1038 6.83 15.36 44.53
C VAL A 1038 5.36 15.06 44.86
N PRO A 1039 4.39 15.43 44.01
CA PRO A 1039 2.98 15.18 44.29
C PRO A 1039 2.59 13.72 43.99
N LEU A 1040 2.07 13.03 45.01
CA LEU A 1040 1.49 11.70 44.92
C LEU A 1040 -0.02 11.76 45.23
N PHE A 1041 -0.85 11.22 44.35
CA PHE A 1041 -2.31 11.28 44.49
C PHE A 1041 -2.92 9.94 44.87
N ALA A 1042 -3.97 9.98 45.69
CA ALA A 1042 -4.91 8.88 45.84
C ALA A 1042 -6.26 9.29 45.24
N LEU A 1043 -6.76 8.47 44.33
CA LEU A 1043 -8.00 8.67 43.58
C LEU A 1043 -9.11 7.77 44.14
N GLY A 1044 -10.36 8.22 43.99
CA GLY A 1044 -11.53 7.46 44.39
C GLY A 1044 -12.57 7.33 43.28
N THR A 1045 -13.20 6.17 43.22
CA THR A 1045 -14.36 5.88 42.37
C THR A 1045 -15.51 5.40 43.25
N TRP A 1046 -16.70 5.97 43.07
CA TRP A 1046 -17.91 5.56 43.81
C TRP A 1046 -19.18 5.76 42.98
N PRO A 1047 -20.10 4.78 42.96
CA PRO A 1047 -21.28 4.78 42.10
C PRO A 1047 -22.46 5.59 42.67
N GLU A 1048 -22.54 5.76 43.99
CA GLU A 1048 -23.62 6.47 44.67
C GLU A 1048 -23.12 7.69 45.48
N PRO A 1049 -23.94 8.73 45.70
CA PRO A 1049 -23.52 9.88 46.48
C PRO A 1049 -22.99 9.51 47.88
N ILE A 1050 -21.85 10.05 48.28
CA ILE A 1050 -21.22 9.75 49.59
C ILE A 1050 -21.28 10.97 50.53
N ALA A 1051 -21.40 10.71 51.84
CA ALA A 1051 -21.42 11.73 52.89
C ALA A 1051 -20.05 11.95 53.55
N ALA A 1052 -19.17 10.95 53.48
CA ALA A 1052 -17.81 11.02 54.01
C ALA A 1052 -16.93 9.96 53.34
N TYR A 1053 -15.62 10.12 53.45
CA TYR A 1053 -14.65 9.10 53.07
C TYR A 1053 -13.42 9.17 53.97
N SER A 1054 -12.65 8.09 53.93
CA SER A 1054 -11.39 7.93 54.62
C SER A 1054 -10.53 7.05 53.73
N VAL A 1055 -9.34 7.51 53.33
CA VAL A 1055 -8.43 6.71 52.49
C VAL A 1055 -7.04 6.78 53.09
N GLY A 1056 -6.41 5.61 53.21
CA GLY A 1056 -5.07 5.42 53.70
C GLY A 1056 -4.15 4.81 52.64
N VAL A 1057 -2.87 5.19 52.68
CA VAL A 1057 -1.81 4.76 51.76
C VAL A 1057 -0.55 4.41 52.55
N GLU A 1058 0.09 3.32 52.17
CA GLU A 1058 1.39 2.84 52.67
C GLU A 1058 2.44 2.86 51.56
N ILE A 1059 3.64 3.31 51.90
CA ILE A 1059 4.81 3.38 51.03
C ILE A 1059 5.74 2.21 51.39
N GLY A 1060 6.01 1.33 50.42
CA GLY A 1060 6.75 0.08 50.63
C GLY A 1060 8.28 0.20 50.75
N SER A 1061 8.84 1.40 50.74
CA SER A 1061 10.30 1.63 50.75
C SER A 1061 10.68 2.92 51.50
N PRO A 1062 11.84 2.98 52.19
CA PRO A 1062 12.38 4.24 52.70
C PRO A 1062 12.94 5.15 51.60
N SER A 1063 12.97 4.72 50.33
CA SER A 1063 13.49 5.52 49.21
C SER A 1063 12.67 6.80 48.95
N ILE A 1064 11.44 6.90 49.45
CA ILE A 1064 10.66 8.13 49.45
C ILE A 1064 10.03 8.33 50.84
N THR A 1065 9.82 9.59 51.24
CA THR A 1065 9.25 9.94 52.55
C THR A 1065 8.17 11.02 52.43
N VAL A 1066 7.08 10.90 53.18
CA VAL A 1066 5.96 11.86 53.13
C VAL A 1066 6.29 13.13 53.93
N GLN A 1067 6.10 14.30 53.31
CA GLN A 1067 6.30 15.61 53.93
C GLN A 1067 5.00 16.29 54.37
N SER A 1068 3.98 16.27 53.52
CA SER A 1068 2.69 16.90 53.81
C SER A 1068 1.57 16.21 53.07
N VAL A 1069 0.35 16.29 53.61
CA VAL A 1069 -0.82 15.60 53.07
C VAL A 1069 -2.03 16.49 53.23
N ASP A 1070 -2.76 16.69 52.13
CA ASP A 1070 -3.97 17.49 52.10
C ASP A 1070 -5.07 16.75 51.30
N ALA A 1071 -6.34 17.06 51.61
CA ALA A 1071 -7.44 16.75 50.69
C ALA A 1071 -7.42 17.75 49.52
N VAL A 1072 -7.69 17.27 48.31
CA VAL A 1072 -7.65 18.09 47.08
C VAL A 1072 -8.94 17.96 46.27
N GLY A 1073 -9.09 18.80 45.24
CA GLY A 1073 -10.27 18.83 44.38
C GLY A 1073 -11.44 19.66 44.93
N THR A 1074 -12.56 19.66 44.21
CA THR A 1074 -13.83 20.30 44.63
C THR A 1074 -14.33 19.75 45.97
N VAL A 1075 -13.92 18.53 46.29
CA VAL A 1075 -14.22 17.74 47.48
C VAL A 1075 -13.78 18.43 48.79
N ALA A 1076 -12.58 19.01 48.82
CA ALA A 1076 -12.05 19.69 50.01
C ALA A 1076 -12.71 21.05 50.27
N ALA A 1077 -13.19 21.72 49.21
CA ALA A 1077 -13.78 23.05 49.30
C ALA A 1077 -15.17 23.05 49.95
N THR A 1078 -15.86 21.91 49.93
CA THR A 1078 -17.24 21.74 50.43
C THR A 1078 -17.32 20.93 51.72
N ALA A 1079 -16.20 20.50 52.29
CA ALA A 1079 -16.19 19.63 53.46
C ALA A 1079 -16.19 20.39 54.80
N ASP A 1080 -17.03 19.94 55.74
CA ASP A 1080 -17.10 20.44 57.11
C ASP A 1080 -15.91 20.00 57.98
N LEU A 1081 -15.33 18.84 57.68
CA LEU A 1081 -14.19 18.30 58.43
C LEU A 1081 -13.20 17.60 57.50
N VAL A 1082 -11.93 17.99 57.59
CA VAL A 1082 -10.81 17.34 56.92
C VAL A 1082 -9.74 17.03 57.97
N LEU A 1083 -9.36 15.76 58.09
CA LEU A 1083 -8.40 15.25 59.07
C LEU A 1083 -7.26 14.50 58.37
N PRO A 1084 -6.19 15.21 57.97
CA PRO A 1084 -4.99 14.56 57.45
C PRO A 1084 -4.15 13.94 58.60
N SER A 1085 -3.54 12.79 58.35
CA SER A 1085 -2.68 12.05 59.27
C SER A 1085 -1.56 11.37 58.49
N PHE A 1086 -0.31 11.60 58.84
CA PHE A 1086 0.82 10.98 58.14
C PHE A 1086 2.05 10.80 59.04
N ASP A 1087 2.92 9.88 58.64
CA ASP A 1087 4.31 9.75 59.08
C ASP A 1087 5.21 9.57 57.85
N ALA A 1088 6.47 9.14 58.04
CA ALA A 1088 7.43 9.06 56.94
C ALA A 1088 7.02 8.07 55.84
N SER A 1089 6.26 7.02 56.14
CA SER A 1089 5.96 5.93 55.19
C SER A 1089 4.48 5.68 54.99
N THR A 1090 3.60 6.44 55.66
CA THR A 1090 2.15 6.27 55.55
C THR A 1090 1.45 7.61 55.59
N PHE A 1091 0.33 7.70 54.87
CA PHE A 1091 -0.56 8.85 54.97
C PHE A 1091 -2.02 8.45 54.81
N ALA A 1092 -2.90 9.24 55.42
CA ALA A 1092 -4.34 9.07 55.32
C ALA A 1092 -5.04 10.42 55.48
N VAL A 1093 -6.23 10.55 54.88
CA VAL A 1093 -7.12 11.68 55.12
C VAL A 1093 -8.54 11.19 55.34
N GLY A 1094 -9.13 11.59 56.45
CA GLY A 1094 -10.56 11.43 56.71
C GLY A 1094 -11.31 12.73 56.41
N VAL A 1095 -12.39 12.66 55.65
CA VAL A 1095 -13.21 13.80 55.25
C VAL A 1095 -14.68 13.54 55.55
N VAL A 1096 -15.34 14.50 56.20
CA VAL A 1096 -16.80 14.52 56.37
C VAL A 1096 -17.35 15.76 55.67
N ILE A 1097 -18.30 15.55 54.76
CA ILE A 1097 -18.80 16.60 53.88
C ILE A 1097 -19.70 17.56 54.64
N ASP A 1098 -20.65 17.03 55.41
CA ASP A 1098 -21.58 17.84 56.21
C ASP A 1098 -21.80 17.18 57.58
N LEU A 1099 -21.47 17.92 58.63
CA LEU A 1099 -21.68 17.54 60.03
C LEU A 1099 -22.92 18.20 60.64
N THR A 1100 -23.56 19.13 59.92
CA THR A 1100 -24.66 19.94 60.43
C THR A 1100 -26.02 19.43 59.96
N PRO A 1101 -26.91 18.98 60.86
CA PRO A 1101 -28.25 18.58 60.46
C PRO A 1101 -29.08 19.78 59.94
N PRO A 1102 -29.87 19.63 58.86
CA PRO A 1102 -29.98 18.42 58.04
C PRO A 1102 -28.74 18.26 57.15
N THR A 1103 -28.13 17.06 57.16
CA THR A 1103 -27.02 16.73 56.26
C THR A 1103 -27.53 16.72 54.83
N ASP A 1104 -27.39 17.83 54.12
CA ASP A 1104 -27.98 18.04 52.79
C ASP A 1104 -26.93 18.20 51.69
N ALA A 1105 -25.64 18.30 52.06
CA ALA A 1105 -24.52 18.23 51.12
C ALA A 1105 -23.93 16.80 51.05
N LEU A 1106 -23.94 16.23 49.84
CA LEU A 1106 -23.32 14.94 49.50
C LEU A 1106 -22.35 15.16 48.33
N LEU A 1107 -21.30 14.35 48.27
CA LEU A 1107 -20.50 14.25 47.06
C LEU A 1107 -21.28 13.42 46.04
N PRO A 1108 -21.50 13.90 44.81
CA PRO A 1108 -22.12 13.11 43.77
C PRO A 1108 -21.21 11.95 43.35
N PRO A 1109 -21.73 10.91 42.66
CA PRO A 1109 -20.95 9.84 42.06
C PRO A 1109 -19.78 10.38 41.24
N GLY A 1110 -18.66 9.67 41.25
CA GLY A 1110 -17.43 10.11 40.59
C GLY A 1110 -16.51 8.94 40.26
N VAL A 1111 -15.75 9.08 39.19
CA VAL A 1111 -14.75 8.11 38.72
C VAL A 1111 -13.38 8.77 38.74
N ASP A 1112 -12.38 8.10 39.34
CA ASP A 1112 -10.99 8.56 39.45
C ASP A 1112 -10.83 10.01 39.96
N VAL A 1113 -11.70 10.40 40.89
CA VAL A 1113 -11.68 11.74 41.47
C VAL A 1113 -10.49 11.85 42.42
N PRO A 1114 -9.60 12.86 42.31
CA PRO A 1114 -8.52 13.07 43.25
C PRO A 1114 -9.06 13.37 44.66
N LEU A 1115 -8.80 12.48 45.61
CA LEU A 1115 -9.27 12.60 47.00
C LEU A 1115 -8.18 13.13 47.93
N ILE A 1116 -6.93 12.69 47.73
CA ILE A 1116 -5.78 13.02 48.58
C ILE A 1116 -4.60 13.41 47.70
N ARG A 1117 -3.84 14.42 48.12
CA ARG A 1117 -2.50 14.72 47.61
C ARG A 1117 -1.50 14.68 48.76
N ALA A 1118 -0.51 13.82 48.65
CA ALA A 1118 0.70 13.84 49.46
C ALA A 1118 1.83 14.52 48.69
N LEU A 1119 2.69 15.27 49.38
CA LEU A 1119 3.99 15.70 48.85
C LEU A 1119 5.05 14.79 49.47
N VAL A 1120 5.89 14.18 48.65
CA VAL A 1120 6.93 13.24 49.08
C VAL A 1120 8.32 13.72 48.67
N ASP A 1121 9.32 13.38 49.47
CA ASP A 1121 10.73 13.59 49.16
C ASP A 1121 11.39 12.26 48.80
N VAL A 1122 12.23 12.27 47.79
CA VAL A 1122 13.00 11.10 47.34
C VAL A 1122 14.36 11.10 48.02
N ASP A 1123 14.76 9.98 48.63
CA ASP A 1123 16.07 9.82 49.26
C ASP A 1123 17.19 10.07 48.22
N PRO A 1124 18.19 10.92 48.50
CA PRO A 1124 19.35 11.10 47.61
C PRO A 1124 20.12 9.81 47.29
N ALA A 1125 19.97 8.76 48.11
CA ALA A 1125 20.54 7.44 47.90
C ALA A 1125 19.60 6.45 47.17
N ALA A 1126 18.42 6.90 46.71
CA ALA A 1126 17.51 6.08 45.94
C ALA A 1126 18.17 5.62 44.63
N VAL A 1127 17.91 4.36 44.25
CA VAL A 1127 18.52 3.75 43.07
C VAL A 1127 17.66 4.05 41.84
N VAL A 1128 18.24 4.70 40.84
CA VAL A 1128 17.63 4.97 39.54
C VAL A 1128 17.20 3.67 38.84
N GLY A 1129 16.03 3.67 38.21
CA GLY A 1129 15.33 2.50 37.66
C GLY A 1129 14.67 1.62 38.74
N GLY A 1130 14.66 2.07 40.00
CA GLY A 1130 13.99 1.39 41.10
C GLY A 1130 12.51 1.76 41.20
N PHE A 1131 11.65 0.80 41.53
CA PHE A 1131 10.23 1.03 41.78
C PHE A 1131 9.90 0.92 43.27
N VAL A 1132 9.19 1.93 43.80
CA VAL A 1132 8.67 1.95 45.16
C VAL A 1132 7.17 1.63 45.12
N PRO A 1133 6.72 0.53 45.76
CA PRO A 1133 5.30 0.23 45.83
C PRO A 1133 4.52 1.27 46.63
N ILE A 1134 3.41 1.75 46.08
CA ILE A 1134 2.45 2.64 46.73
C ILE A 1134 1.13 1.90 46.86
N THR A 1135 0.79 1.48 48.07
CA THR A 1135 -0.35 0.59 48.31
C THR A 1135 -1.43 1.34 49.09
N THR A 1136 -2.64 1.43 48.54
CA THR A 1136 -3.79 1.84 49.34
C THR A 1136 -4.10 0.75 50.36
N ALA A 1137 -4.33 1.14 51.61
CA ALA A 1137 -4.38 0.21 52.74
C ALA A 1137 -5.34 0.71 53.84
N SER A 1138 -5.80 -0.21 54.68
CA SER A 1138 -6.56 0.10 55.91
C SER A 1138 -5.67 -0.07 57.14
N ASP A 1139 -6.08 0.47 58.28
CA ASP A 1139 -5.30 0.50 59.53
C ASP A 1139 -3.92 1.20 59.41
N VAL A 1140 -3.76 2.12 58.45
CA VAL A 1140 -2.47 2.81 58.18
C VAL A 1140 -2.40 4.19 58.80
N GLY A 1141 -1.17 4.64 59.05
CA GLY A 1141 -0.91 5.94 59.64
C GLY A 1141 -0.87 5.96 61.17
N PRO A 1142 -0.39 7.08 61.76
CA PRO A 1142 -0.33 7.26 63.22
C PRO A 1142 -1.65 7.10 63.96
N LEU A 1143 -2.77 7.31 63.25
CA LEU A 1143 -4.12 7.19 63.78
C LEU A 1143 -4.82 5.87 63.44
N ALA A 1144 -4.16 4.96 62.71
CA ALA A 1144 -4.70 3.69 62.20
C ALA A 1144 -6.06 3.91 61.51
N VAL A 1145 -6.01 4.49 60.32
CA VAL A 1145 -7.17 4.92 59.57
C VAL A 1145 -7.64 3.80 58.65
N ASP A 1146 -8.90 3.39 58.78
CA ASP A 1146 -9.55 2.47 57.83
C ASP A 1146 -9.86 3.20 56.53
N SER A 1147 -9.56 2.55 55.40
CA SER A 1147 -10.01 3.04 54.10
C SER A 1147 -11.48 2.67 53.92
N VAL A 1148 -12.37 3.66 53.96
CA VAL A 1148 -13.83 3.49 53.86
C VAL A 1148 -14.48 4.68 53.13
N PHE A 1149 -15.53 4.37 52.37
CA PHE A 1149 -16.51 5.36 51.93
C PHE A 1149 -17.74 5.30 52.85
N VAL A 1150 -18.49 6.39 52.96
CA VAL A 1150 -19.68 6.44 53.82
C VAL A 1150 -20.89 6.89 53.02
N ALA A 1151 -21.88 6.02 52.92
CA ALA A 1151 -23.15 6.30 52.26
C ALA A 1151 -23.95 7.39 53.03
N PRO A 1152 -24.96 8.03 52.42
CA PRO A 1152 -25.73 9.12 53.03
C PRO A 1152 -26.44 8.73 54.34
N GLY A 1153 -26.69 7.44 54.55
CA GLY A 1153 -27.24 6.89 55.78
C GLY A 1153 -26.25 6.69 56.94
N GLY A 1154 -24.96 6.99 56.74
CA GLY A 1154 -23.90 6.79 57.72
C GLY A 1154 -23.32 5.38 57.75
N THR A 1155 -23.66 4.53 56.77
CA THR A 1155 -23.10 3.18 56.63
C THR A 1155 -21.72 3.26 56.00
N SER A 1156 -20.71 2.64 56.63
CA SER A 1156 -19.37 2.51 56.06
C SER A 1156 -19.32 1.39 55.04
N ILE A 1157 -18.70 1.66 53.89
CA ILE A 1157 -18.47 0.77 52.76
C ILE A 1157 -16.96 0.62 52.59
N LEU A 1158 -16.49 -0.62 52.49
CA LEU A 1158 -15.07 -0.93 52.29
C LEU A 1158 -14.77 -0.91 50.78
N PRO A 1159 -13.82 -0.09 50.31
CA PRO A 1159 -13.46 -0.06 48.91
C PRO A 1159 -12.49 -1.18 48.52
N VAL A 1160 -12.47 -1.48 47.24
CA VAL A 1160 -11.36 -2.18 46.59
C VAL A 1160 -10.13 -1.28 46.61
N LEU A 1161 -9.03 -1.82 47.12
CA LEU A 1161 -7.77 -1.10 47.28
C LEU A 1161 -6.81 -1.51 46.17
N VAL A 1162 -6.44 -0.54 45.31
CA VAL A 1162 -5.57 -0.77 44.17
C VAL A 1162 -4.22 -0.09 44.40
N ALA A 1163 -3.15 -0.89 44.33
CA ALA A 1163 -1.78 -0.43 44.46
C ALA A 1163 -1.25 0.17 43.15
N SER A 1164 -0.19 0.94 43.26
CA SER A 1164 0.56 1.54 42.17
C SER A 1164 2.06 1.56 42.50
N THR A 1165 2.86 2.17 41.65
CA THR A 1165 4.30 2.29 41.80
C THR A 1165 4.74 3.74 41.67
N PHE A 1166 5.80 4.07 42.41
CA PHE A 1166 6.57 5.29 42.26
C PHE A 1166 7.92 4.94 41.64
N GLU A 1167 8.23 5.48 40.47
CA GLU A 1167 9.49 5.19 39.77
C GLU A 1167 10.59 6.18 40.16
N ILE A 1168 11.79 5.67 40.42
CA ILE A 1168 13.00 6.47 40.64
C ILE A 1168 13.69 6.69 39.29
N ILE A 1169 13.53 7.87 38.71
CA ILE A 1169 14.08 8.21 37.40
C ILE A 1169 15.42 8.98 37.53
N PRO A 1170 16.29 8.98 36.50
CA PRO A 1170 17.50 9.82 36.51
C PRO A 1170 17.13 11.30 36.32
N GLY A 1171 17.76 12.20 37.07
CA GLY A 1171 17.61 13.65 36.88
C GLY A 1171 18.11 14.48 38.06
N VAL A 1172 18.51 15.73 37.82
CA VAL A 1172 18.77 16.73 38.87
C VAL A 1172 17.58 17.69 38.90
N PRO A 1173 16.83 17.79 40.02
CA PRO A 1173 15.68 18.68 40.10
C PRO A 1173 16.13 20.15 40.01
N PHE A 1174 15.32 21.03 39.45
CA PHE A 1174 15.64 22.46 39.31
C PHE A 1174 14.37 23.32 39.34
N ILE A 1175 14.54 24.65 39.39
CA ILE A 1175 13.44 25.61 39.18
C ILE A 1175 13.63 26.23 37.80
N ARG A 1176 12.67 26.03 36.90
CA ARG A 1176 12.71 26.60 35.56
C ARG A 1176 12.70 28.12 35.63
N GLY A 1177 13.70 28.73 34.98
CA GLY A 1177 13.96 30.16 35.00
C GLY A 1177 14.82 30.67 36.17
N ASP A 1178 15.30 29.82 37.09
CA ASP A 1178 16.33 30.20 38.07
C ASP A 1178 17.73 29.93 37.49
N ALA A 1179 18.10 30.75 36.51
CA ALA A 1179 19.32 30.52 35.71
C ALA A 1179 20.61 30.82 36.49
N ASN A 1180 20.53 31.61 37.57
CA ASN A 1180 21.68 31.97 38.38
C ASN A 1180 21.84 31.11 39.65
N ASP A 1181 20.89 30.19 39.88
CA ASP A 1181 20.85 29.21 40.97
C ASP A 1181 20.84 29.85 42.37
N ASP A 1182 20.07 30.93 42.55
CA ASP A 1182 19.90 31.63 43.84
C ASP A 1182 18.57 31.32 44.56
N GLY A 1183 17.75 30.45 43.96
CA GLY A 1183 16.46 30.00 44.46
C GLY A 1183 15.29 30.91 44.10
N ALA A 1184 15.49 31.91 43.23
CA ALA A 1184 14.45 32.88 42.88
C ALA A 1184 14.42 33.20 41.38
N PHE A 1185 13.21 33.20 40.80
CA PHE A 1185 12.96 33.75 39.46
C PHE A 1185 12.86 35.28 39.52
N ASP A 1186 13.95 36.00 39.22
CA ASP A 1186 14.00 37.47 39.23
C ASP A 1186 14.84 38.08 38.09
N LEU A 1187 15.29 39.34 38.23
CA LEU A 1187 16.06 40.04 37.21
C LEU A 1187 17.51 39.57 37.09
N GLY A 1188 18.02 38.86 38.08
CA GLY A 1188 19.34 38.26 38.08
C GLY A 1188 19.49 37.20 37.00
N ASP A 1189 18.43 36.45 36.72
CA ASP A 1189 18.43 35.29 35.82
C ASP A 1189 18.52 35.63 34.33
N PRO A 1190 17.67 36.51 33.76
CA PRO A 1190 17.85 36.94 32.37
C PRO A 1190 19.17 37.69 32.18
N VAL A 1191 19.69 38.37 33.22
CA VAL A 1191 21.03 38.99 33.18
C VAL A 1191 22.14 37.93 33.15
N HIS A 1192 21.97 36.84 33.90
CA HIS A 1192 22.89 35.71 33.91
C HIS A 1192 22.96 35.06 32.52
N ILE A 1193 21.81 34.71 31.93
CA ILE A 1193 21.72 34.09 30.60
C ILE A 1193 22.36 35.00 29.53
N LEU A 1194 22.01 36.29 29.50
CA LEU A 1194 22.63 37.24 28.56
C LEU A 1194 24.14 37.38 28.76
N GLY A 1195 24.62 37.26 30.01
CA GLY A 1195 26.04 37.25 30.34
C GLY A 1195 26.76 36.01 29.79
N VAL A 1196 26.15 34.83 29.90
CA VAL A 1196 26.64 33.57 29.33
C VAL A 1196 26.70 33.66 27.81
N LEU A 1197 25.59 34.06 27.17
CA LEU A 1197 25.46 34.10 25.71
C LEU A 1197 26.38 35.13 25.02
N PHE A 1198 26.53 36.33 25.59
CA PHE A 1198 27.18 37.45 24.89
C PHE A 1198 28.47 37.97 25.52
N SER A 1199 28.71 37.68 26.80
CA SER A 1199 29.83 38.27 27.55
C SER A 1199 30.88 37.25 28.01
N GLY A 1200 30.72 35.97 27.64
CA GLY A 1200 31.60 34.89 28.10
C GLY A 1200 31.51 34.69 29.62
N GLY A 1201 30.32 34.86 30.18
CA GLY A 1201 30.01 34.55 31.58
C GLY A 1201 30.32 33.08 31.92
N ALA A 1202 30.43 32.77 33.21
CA ALA A 1202 30.59 31.38 33.62
C ALA A 1202 29.37 30.56 33.15
N PRO A 1203 29.56 29.39 32.51
CA PRO A 1203 28.44 28.55 32.07
C PRO A 1203 27.53 28.18 33.24
N THR A 1204 26.23 28.10 32.98
CA THR A 1204 25.24 27.58 33.93
C THR A 1204 25.52 26.12 34.27
N THR A 1205 25.35 25.73 35.53
CA THR A 1205 25.46 24.33 35.99
C THR A 1205 24.17 23.54 35.71
N CYS A 1206 23.07 24.24 35.49
CA CYS A 1206 21.78 23.68 35.10
C CYS A 1206 21.22 24.40 33.85
N PRO A 1207 21.67 24.01 32.64
CA PRO A 1207 21.09 24.45 31.38
C PRO A 1207 19.57 24.38 31.32
N LYS A 1208 18.94 23.32 31.84
CA LYS A 1208 17.47 23.21 31.90
C LYS A 1208 16.79 24.32 32.73
N ALA A 1209 17.43 24.83 33.78
CA ALA A 1209 16.91 25.98 34.53
C ALA A 1209 17.02 27.29 33.75
N SER A 1210 17.95 27.34 32.78
CA SER A 1210 18.21 28.51 31.96
C SER A 1210 17.37 28.54 30.67
N ASP A 1211 16.90 27.37 30.22
CA ASP A 1211 15.84 27.21 29.22
C ASP A 1211 14.48 27.50 29.89
N ALA A 1212 14.11 28.78 29.86
CA ALA A 1212 13.00 29.30 30.63
C ALA A 1212 11.66 29.17 29.89
N ASN A 1213 11.68 29.07 28.57
CA ASN A 1213 10.50 28.87 27.72
C ASN A 1213 10.23 27.40 27.40
N ASP A 1214 11.15 26.49 27.75
CA ASP A 1214 11.02 25.03 27.64
C ASP A 1214 10.96 24.54 26.20
N ASP A 1215 11.82 25.09 25.34
CA ASP A 1215 11.90 24.71 23.93
C ASP A 1215 13.11 23.82 23.58
N GLY A 1216 13.89 23.43 24.59
CA GLY A 1216 15.06 22.56 24.46
C GLY A 1216 16.33 23.30 24.05
N PHE A 1217 16.29 24.63 23.89
CA PHE A 1217 17.44 25.44 23.48
C PHE A 1217 17.72 26.59 24.45
N LEU A 1218 18.96 26.65 24.96
CA LEU A 1218 19.42 27.81 25.72
C LEU A 1218 19.89 28.93 24.78
N ASP A 1219 19.03 29.89 24.47
CA ASP A 1219 19.31 30.98 23.53
C ASP A 1219 18.74 32.36 23.96
N ILE A 1220 18.65 33.32 23.03
CA ILE A 1220 18.18 34.68 23.35
C ILE A 1220 16.67 34.74 23.64
N SER A 1221 15.92 33.72 23.24
CA SER A 1221 14.48 33.61 23.49
C SER A 1221 14.17 33.47 24.98
N ASP A 1222 15.02 32.79 25.76
CA ASP A 1222 14.88 32.61 27.20
C ASP A 1222 14.86 33.91 28.01
N PRO A 1223 15.89 34.79 27.94
CA PRO A 1223 15.83 36.04 28.67
C PRO A 1223 14.71 36.96 28.16
N ILE A 1224 14.29 36.84 26.90
CA ILE A 1224 13.13 37.58 26.37
C ILE A 1224 11.82 37.07 27.01
N PHE A 1225 11.65 35.75 27.10
CA PHE A 1225 10.52 35.10 27.75
C PHE A 1225 10.43 35.54 29.22
N MET A 1226 11.54 35.47 29.95
CA MET A 1226 11.60 35.84 31.38
C MET A 1226 11.30 37.32 31.62
N LEU A 1227 11.86 38.22 30.80
CA LEU A 1227 11.60 39.66 30.94
C LEU A 1227 10.13 40.00 30.63
N ASN A 1228 9.47 39.25 29.73
CA ASN A 1228 8.03 39.39 29.51
C ASN A 1228 7.22 38.89 30.71
N ALA A 1229 7.58 37.74 31.30
CA ALA A 1229 6.94 37.24 32.53
C ALA A 1229 7.05 38.26 33.68
N LEU A 1230 8.24 38.85 33.89
CA LEU A 1230 8.52 39.78 35.00
C LEU A 1230 7.89 41.17 34.85
N PHE A 1231 7.83 41.73 33.63
CA PHE A 1231 7.44 43.14 33.44
C PHE A 1231 6.13 43.37 32.71
N THR A 1232 5.70 42.45 31.84
CA THR A 1232 4.51 42.64 31.00
C THR A 1232 3.36 41.70 31.37
N GLY A 1233 3.57 40.81 32.35
CA GLY A 1233 2.58 39.83 32.80
C GLY A 1233 2.38 38.71 31.78
N GLY A 1234 3.46 38.32 31.08
CA GLY A 1234 3.49 37.16 30.19
C GLY A 1234 3.27 35.83 30.94
N LEU A 1235 3.33 34.72 30.20
CA LEU A 1235 3.28 33.38 30.79
C LEU A 1235 4.46 33.20 31.76
N LEU A 1236 4.19 32.59 32.92
CA LEU A 1236 5.24 32.17 33.85
C LEU A 1236 5.97 30.95 33.26
N PRO A 1237 7.21 30.66 33.71
CA PRO A 1237 7.92 29.47 33.28
C PRO A 1237 7.05 28.21 33.40
N PRO A 1238 7.08 27.32 32.40
CA PRO A 1238 6.50 25.98 32.50
C PRO A 1238 7.05 25.21 33.69
N ALA A 1239 6.42 24.07 34.01
CA ALA A 1239 6.98 23.19 35.04
C ALA A 1239 8.41 22.77 34.64
N PRO A 1240 9.36 22.67 35.59
CA PRO A 1240 9.20 22.80 37.04
C PRO A 1240 9.33 24.26 37.56
N TYR A 1241 8.19 24.94 37.79
CA TYR A 1241 8.10 26.26 38.44
C TYR A 1241 6.74 26.37 39.16
N PRO A 1242 6.63 26.98 40.36
CA PRO A 1242 7.66 27.67 41.14
C PRO A 1242 8.43 26.78 42.13
N ALA A 1243 8.22 25.46 42.09
CA ALA A 1243 8.89 24.52 42.99
C ALA A 1243 9.95 23.73 42.23
N CYS A 1244 10.95 23.23 42.97
CA CYS A 1244 11.94 22.30 42.44
C CYS A 1244 11.23 21.07 41.87
N GLY A 1245 11.62 20.68 40.66
CA GLY A 1245 11.09 19.49 40.02
C GLY A 1245 12.00 18.99 38.92
N ILE A 1246 11.67 17.82 38.42
CA ILE A 1246 12.22 17.29 37.17
C ILE A 1246 11.55 17.99 36.00
N ASP A 1247 12.26 18.00 34.89
CA ASP A 1247 11.70 18.41 33.62
C ASP A 1247 10.59 17.45 33.19
N PRO A 1248 9.34 17.90 33.00
CA PRO A 1248 8.27 17.05 32.48
C PRO A 1248 8.37 16.85 30.96
N THR A 1249 9.26 17.58 30.28
CA THR A 1249 9.50 17.49 28.84
C THR A 1249 10.88 16.91 28.58
N GLU A 1250 10.95 15.96 27.65
CA GLU A 1250 12.22 15.39 27.23
C GLU A 1250 12.94 16.35 26.26
N ASP A 1251 14.19 16.66 26.58
CA ASP A 1251 15.08 17.43 25.73
C ASP A 1251 16.55 17.05 26.02
N THR A 1252 17.47 17.60 25.22
CA THR A 1252 18.91 17.29 25.29
C THR A 1252 19.71 18.11 26.30
N LEU A 1253 19.07 19.08 26.98
CA LEU A 1253 19.73 19.87 28.01
C LEU A 1253 19.83 19.05 29.30
N GLU A 1254 21.04 18.83 29.79
CA GLU A 1254 21.23 18.16 31.08
C GLU A 1254 21.37 19.17 32.21
N CYS A 1255 20.70 18.93 33.34
CA CYS A 1255 20.98 19.64 34.58
C CYS A 1255 22.02 18.85 35.38
N ASN A 1256 23.23 19.41 35.53
CA ASN A 1256 24.33 18.69 36.19
C ASN A 1256 24.38 18.95 37.71
N ASP A 1257 24.02 20.16 38.13
CA ASP A 1257 24.00 20.58 39.53
C ASP A 1257 23.06 21.79 39.69
N SER A 1258 22.26 21.78 40.74
CA SER A 1258 21.34 22.86 41.12
C SER A 1258 21.29 22.98 42.64
N SER A 1259 20.83 24.13 43.13
CA SER A 1259 20.63 24.41 44.56
C SER A 1259 19.30 23.88 45.11
N CYS A 1260 18.52 23.23 44.25
CA CYS A 1260 17.48 22.27 44.63
C CYS A 1260 18.14 20.99 45.17
#